data_AF-A0A953BMH5-F1
#
_entry.id   AF-A0A953BMH5-F1
#
_cell.length_a   1.000
_cell.length_b   1.000
_cell.length_c   1.000
_cell.angle_alpha   90.00
_cell.angle_beta   90.00
_cell.angle_gamma   90.00
#
_symmetry.space_group_name_H-M   'P 1'
#
loop_
_entity.id
_entity.type
_entity.pdbx_description
1 polymer ?
#
loop_
_entity_poly.entity_id
_entity_poly.type
_entity_poly.pdbx_seq_one_letter_code
_entity_poly.pdbx_strand_id
1 'polypeptide(L)'
;MRSIAKTFRLSMATAATFVLSAWPALGAAPSANGPSQPGPAAPTREVVEHALTSAKRLGERAASIRAQVQVYGTVVVVPDDANSYIEAIAAWSPAGRYPVLIDDGSMRAAEDIARFVRAYSPETVVRWASGGEPDAPGKQMPDRVPGGVPEHHPAKLRAMVDWALGRSWGLDKPASSVADFLSHLRDMNLTPPGIVLCNPEDPAWTAGLALAAGHGQPIAWVKAPQAPGGTMNAAQAEALVKAADEACRATGLRYDALGDDLDAVSLCMNVPSKFPTGEGEKMIMAATSDVVGRRNFAVVGENAQRWAWSSVVWGSRPRAAYAAMCSLFLAPSRAWIFDGYGDEGAFAAFNGTKAGDHLRRMARLEVDVDDKPDQSDRRWRTRASRPIDASLVMVNTMGNADFFDVRPGRLKPADIPLLNIPAAVYFVHSWSAADVSAGSTVAGRWFNHGVFAYLGSVQEPYLHAFVPTPVMAARLAQMFPWAAATRAESAPIWKIACFGDPLWTFGPVGKRISAADGRPMPLKEPTALAEDLKAALKGGEFATAARLLVMTGRDADVARLTDSMLSDRPASVTSDFVAAALPAFHRADRMDLIIQTYERLDNQPASDEYLRDVLWLACQDAIADEPTPRLVEILSRNIRIENRDRDEVLVKAARTRLGM
;
A
#
# COMPACT_ATOMS: atom_id res chain seq x y z
N MET A 1 -32.86 -15.18 67.73
CA MET A 1 -32.91 -14.36 68.97
C MET A 1 -31.75 -13.36 68.93
N ARG A 2 -31.96 -12.13 69.46
CA ARG A 2 -31.01 -11.16 70.10
C ARG A 2 -29.48 -11.32 69.87
N SER A 3 -28.65 -10.29 69.70
CA SER A 3 -28.82 -8.81 69.84
C SER A 3 -27.71 -8.03 69.09
N ILE A 4 -27.94 -6.72 68.91
CA ILE A 4 -26.99 -5.69 68.45
C ILE A 4 -26.29 -5.02 69.65
N ALA A 5 -25.02 -4.60 69.51
CA ALA A 5 -24.37 -3.36 70.02
C ALA A 5 -22.83 -3.46 69.81
N LYS A 6 -22.11 -2.55 69.12
CA LYS A 6 -21.78 -1.13 69.41
C LYS A 6 -20.97 -0.93 70.72
N THR A 7 -19.96 -0.05 70.86
CA THR A 7 -19.07 0.79 70.01
C THR A 7 -18.06 1.47 70.99
N PHE A 8 -16.86 1.91 70.58
CA PHE A 8 -16.14 3.18 70.93
C PHE A 8 -14.64 3.07 70.50
N ARG A 9 -14.14 3.88 69.55
CA ARG A 9 -13.60 5.28 69.62
C ARG A 9 -12.18 5.35 70.21
N LEU A 10 -11.15 5.68 69.41
CA LEU A 10 -10.59 7.02 69.10
C LEU A 10 -9.81 7.65 70.29
N SER A 11 -8.65 8.31 70.14
CA SER A 11 -8.16 9.13 69.02
C SER A 11 -6.65 9.49 69.11
N MET A 12 -6.07 9.96 67.98
CA MET A 12 -4.95 10.95 67.85
C MET A 12 -3.53 10.62 68.41
N ALA A 13 -2.40 11.03 67.81
CA ALA A 13 -2.05 11.71 66.53
C ALA A 13 -0.49 11.56 66.29
N THR A 14 0.22 12.08 65.28
CA THR A 14 -0.06 13.04 64.17
C THR A 14 0.93 12.85 62.99
N ALA A 15 0.55 13.29 61.79
CA ALA A 15 1.37 13.87 60.70
C ALA A 15 2.67 13.19 60.18
N ALA A 16 2.60 12.68 58.94
CA ALA A 16 3.52 13.06 57.85
C ALA A 16 2.87 12.82 56.47
N THR A 17 3.01 13.79 55.56
CA THR A 17 2.30 13.91 54.28
C THR A 17 2.70 12.86 53.23
N PHE A 18 1.71 12.22 52.59
CA PHE A 18 1.84 11.67 51.23
C PHE A 18 0.65 12.12 50.38
N VAL A 19 0.93 12.73 49.22
CA VAL A 19 -0.09 13.18 48.28
C VAL A 19 -0.46 12.00 47.37
N LEU A 20 -1.64 11.40 47.59
CA LEU A 20 -2.29 10.62 46.53
C LEU A 20 -3.16 11.56 45.69
N SER A 21 -2.70 11.88 44.49
CA SER A 21 -3.57 12.36 43.42
C SER A 21 -4.37 11.18 42.86
N ALA A 22 -5.70 11.22 43.05
CA ALA A 22 -6.59 10.24 42.47
C ALA A 22 -6.64 10.41 40.94
N TRP A 23 -6.28 9.36 40.18
CA TRP A 23 -6.63 9.28 38.77
C TRP A 23 -8.13 8.99 38.63
N PRO A 24 -8.90 9.79 37.87
CA PRO A 24 -10.28 9.46 37.57
C PRO A 24 -10.36 8.25 36.64
N ALA A 25 -11.40 7.44 36.80
CA ALA A 25 -11.62 6.23 36.03
C ALA A 25 -11.72 6.50 34.52
N LEU A 26 -11.30 5.52 33.71
CA LEU A 26 -11.38 5.59 32.25
C LEU A 26 -12.82 5.91 31.80
N GLY A 27 -12.93 6.84 30.86
CA GLY A 27 -14.20 7.26 30.28
C GLY A 27 -14.93 6.10 29.58
N ALA A 28 -16.26 6.13 29.66
CA ALA A 28 -17.10 5.24 28.88
C ALA A 28 -16.80 5.39 27.38
N ALA A 29 -16.88 4.30 26.63
CA ALA A 29 -16.88 4.35 25.17
C ALA A 29 -17.99 5.31 24.70
N PRO A 30 -17.74 6.16 23.68
CA PRO A 30 -18.75 7.07 23.18
C PRO A 30 -19.96 6.26 22.69
N SER A 31 -21.14 6.59 23.21
CA SER A 31 -22.38 5.96 22.80
C SER A 31 -22.60 6.20 21.30
N ALA A 32 -22.98 5.15 20.57
CA ALA A 32 -23.24 5.20 19.13
C ALA A 32 -24.52 5.98 18.73
N ASN A 33 -24.94 6.93 19.59
CA ASN A 33 -26.10 7.80 19.44
C ASN A 33 -25.63 9.28 19.37
N GLY A 34 -24.70 9.57 18.46
CA GLY A 34 -24.47 10.95 18.03
C GLY A 34 -25.74 11.54 17.40
N PRO A 35 -25.99 12.86 17.51
CA PRO A 35 -27.18 13.46 16.95
C PRO A 35 -27.26 13.22 15.44
N SER A 36 -28.37 12.65 14.98
CA SER A 36 -28.61 12.40 13.57
C SER A 36 -28.75 13.73 12.82
N GLN A 37 -27.70 14.18 12.13
CA GLN A 37 -27.91 15.10 11.01
C GLN A 37 -28.82 14.40 9.99
N PRO A 38 -29.81 15.10 9.41
CA PRO A 38 -30.58 14.55 8.31
C PRO A 38 -29.63 14.31 7.15
N GLY A 39 -29.35 13.03 6.86
CA GLY A 39 -28.61 12.66 5.66
C GLY A 39 -29.35 13.11 4.40
N PRO A 40 -28.65 13.28 3.27
CA PRO A 40 -29.31 13.50 1.99
C PRO A 40 -30.32 12.37 1.73
N ALA A 41 -31.39 12.68 0.98
CA ALA A 41 -32.43 11.71 0.67
C ALA A 41 -31.83 10.42 0.11
N ALA A 42 -32.29 9.28 0.64
CA ALA A 42 -31.77 7.97 0.24
C ALA A 42 -31.91 7.82 -1.28
N PRO A 43 -30.85 7.36 -1.98
CA PRO A 43 -30.89 7.23 -3.44
C PRO A 43 -31.97 6.24 -3.87
N THR A 44 -32.57 6.48 -5.04
CA THR A 44 -33.52 5.51 -5.60
C THR A 44 -32.80 4.21 -5.92
N ARG A 45 -33.54 3.10 -5.81
CA ARG A 45 -33.04 1.75 -6.10
C ARG A 45 -32.39 1.66 -7.48
N GLU A 46 -32.99 2.30 -8.48
CA GLU A 46 -32.49 2.37 -9.86
C GLU A 46 -31.08 2.97 -9.96
N VAL A 47 -30.80 4.07 -9.25
CA VAL A 47 -29.47 4.70 -9.27
C VAL A 47 -28.42 3.80 -8.60
N VAL A 48 -28.80 3.08 -7.55
CA VAL A 48 -27.92 2.09 -6.88
C VAL A 48 -27.63 0.90 -7.81
N GLU A 49 -28.66 0.34 -8.45
CA GLU A 49 -28.52 -0.77 -9.41
C GLU A 49 -27.69 -0.37 -10.64
N HIS A 50 -27.86 0.86 -11.16
CA HIS A 50 -27.03 1.40 -12.22
C HIS A 50 -25.56 1.53 -11.80
N ALA A 51 -25.29 2.15 -10.64
CA ALA A 51 -23.92 2.32 -10.14
C ALA A 51 -23.20 0.98 -9.93
N LEU A 52 -23.87 -0.03 -9.36
CA LEU A 52 -23.33 -1.38 -9.20
C LEU A 52 -23.08 -2.07 -10.56
N THR A 53 -23.98 -1.89 -11.52
CA THR A 53 -23.83 -2.45 -12.88
C THR A 53 -22.64 -1.83 -13.60
N SER A 54 -22.49 -0.51 -13.54
CA SER A 54 -21.35 0.20 -14.13
C SER A 54 -20.04 -0.17 -13.45
N ALA A 55 -20.01 -0.30 -12.12
CA ALA A 55 -18.82 -0.72 -11.37
C ALA A 55 -18.32 -2.11 -11.82
N LYS A 56 -19.26 -3.05 -12.00
CA LYS A 56 -18.95 -4.38 -12.52
C LYS A 56 -18.41 -4.32 -13.96
N ARG A 57 -19.08 -3.56 -14.85
CA ARG A 57 -18.65 -3.39 -16.25
C ARG A 57 -17.25 -2.78 -16.36
N LEU A 58 -16.90 -1.80 -15.54
CA LEU A 58 -15.55 -1.24 -15.48
C LEU A 58 -14.52 -2.31 -15.09
N GLY A 59 -14.83 -3.14 -14.09
CA GLY A 59 -13.99 -4.27 -13.71
C GLY A 59 -13.81 -5.30 -14.84
N GLU A 60 -14.90 -5.64 -15.53
CA GLU A 60 -14.88 -6.52 -16.71
C GLU A 60 -14.05 -5.93 -17.86
N ARG A 61 -14.11 -4.61 -18.10
CA ARG A 61 -13.24 -3.90 -19.09
C ARG A 61 -11.77 -4.01 -18.71
N ALA A 62 -11.39 -3.63 -17.49
CA ALA A 62 -10.01 -3.67 -17.02
C ALA A 62 -9.44 -5.09 -17.03
N ALA A 63 -10.22 -6.08 -16.58
CA ALA A 63 -9.84 -7.49 -16.61
C ALA A 63 -9.68 -8.03 -18.05
N SER A 64 -10.54 -7.62 -18.99
CA SER A 64 -10.43 -7.99 -20.41
C SER A 64 -9.11 -7.49 -21.01
N ILE A 65 -8.76 -6.21 -20.78
CA ILE A 65 -7.51 -5.63 -21.25
C ILE A 65 -6.29 -6.37 -20.66
N ARG A 66 -6.32 -6.67 -19.35
CA ARG A 66 -5.25 -7.43 -18.68
C ARG A 66 -5.12 -8.87 -19.20
N ALA A 67 -6.23 -9.53 -19.53
CA ALA A 67 -6.26 -10.92 -19.98
C ALA A 67 -5.81 -11.12 -21.45
N GLN A 68 -5.97 -10.10 -22.30
CA GLN A 68 -5.54 -10.15 -23.70
C GLN A 68 -4.01 -10.15 -23.86
N VAL A 69 -3.29 -9.60 -22.89
CA VAL A 69 -1.84 -9.43 -22.95
C VAL A 69 -1.13 -10.59 -22.25
N GLN A 70 -0.05 -11.09 -22.86
CA GLN A 70 0.78 -12.13 -22.26
C GLN A 70 1.90 -11.52 -21.41
N VAL A 71 2.34 -12.21 -20.36
CA VAL A 71 3.35 -11.70 -19.41
C VAL A 71 4.53 -12.66 -19.30
N TYR A 72 5.77 -12.17 -19.38
CA TYR A 72 6.96 -13.02 -19.24
C TYR A 72 7.15 -13.47 -17.80
N GLY A 73 7.66 -14.68 -17.60
CA GLY A 73 8.14 -15.19 -16.30
C GLY A 73 9.35 -14.43 -15.72
N THR A 74 9.76 -13.31 -16.31
CA THR A 74 10.96 -12.54 -15.95
C THR A 74 10.56 -11.22 -15.28
N VAL A 75 11.23 -10.87 -14.19
CA VAL A 75 11.17 -9.52 -13.58
C VAL A 75 12.38 -8.72 -14.01
N VAL A 76 12.16 -7.50 -14.49
CA VAL A 76 13.22 -6.56 -14.87
C VAL A 76 13.40 -5.54 -13.75
N VAL A 77 14.65 -5.37 -13.30
CA VAL A 77 15.08 -4.35 -12.35
C VAL A 77 15.93 -3.32 -13.08
N VAL A 78 15.53 -2.06 -13.06
CA VAL A 78 16.26 -0.93 -13.66
C VAL A 78 16.86 -0.04 -12.58
N PRO A 79 17.92 0.74 -12.85
CA PRO A 79 18.38 1.78 -11.94
C PRO A 79 17.30 2.85 -11.73
N ASP A 80 17.42 3.65 -10.66
CA ASP A 80 16.62 4.87 -10.47
C ASP A 80 17.05 6.01 -11.41
N ASP A 81 16.95 5.74 -12.72
CA ASP A 81 17.07 6.70 -13.80
C ASP A 81 15.87 6.59 -14.75
N ALA A 82 15.38 7.74 -15.21
CA ALA A 82 14.17 7.77 -16.01
C ALA A 82 14.33 7.19 -17.41
N ASN A 83 15.54 7.21 -17.99
CA ASN A 83 15.75 6.69 -19.34
C ASN A 83 15.55 5.16 -19.34
N SER A 84 16.15 4.46 -18.38
CA SER A 84 16.01 3.01 -18.25
C SER A 84 14.58 2.57 -17.93
N TYR A 85 13.87 3.27 -17.03
CA TYR A 85 12.47 2.93 -16.75
C TYR A 85 11.55 3.16 -17.96
N ILE A 86 11.65 4.31 -18.61
CA ILE A 86 10.79 4.66 -19.76
C ILE A 86 11.07 3.73 -20.95
N GLU A 87 12.33 3.44 -21.25
CA GLU A 87 12.72 2.56 -22.36
C GLU A 87 12.31 1.10 -22.09
N ALA A 88 12.38 0.63 -20.83
CA ALA A 88 11.92 -0.70 -20.44
C ALA A 88 10.39 -0.87 -20.58
N ILE A 89 9.59 0.18 -20.31
CA ILE A 89 8.14 0.18 -20.57
C ILE A 89 7.84 0.33 -22.06
N ALA A 90 8.62 1.13 -22.80
CA ALA A 90 8.45 1.30 -24.25
C ALA A 90 8.67 0.00 -25.05
N ALA A 91 9.45 -0.94 -24.51
CA ALA A 91 9.66 -2.27 -25.09
C ALA A 91 8.52 -3.27 -24.79
N TRP A 92 7.50 -2.90 -24.01
CA TRP A 92 6.25 -3.66 -23.91
C TRP A 92 5.50 -3.68 -25.25
N SER A 93 4.61 -4.67 -25.41
CA SER A 93 3.66 -4.72 -26.52
C SER A 93 2.39 -5.48 -26.11
N PRO A 94 1.32 -5.46 -26.93
CA PRO A 94 0.18 -6.36 -26.72
C PRO A 94 0.56 -7.85 -26.76
N ALA A 95 1.65 -8.20 -27.44
CA ALA A 95 2.15 -9.57 -27.54
C ALA A 95 2.92 -10.06 -26.30
N GLY A 96 3.40 -9.16 -25.44
CA GLY A 96 4.21 -9.52 -24.28
C GLY A 96 4.64 -8.33 -23.42
N ARG A 97 4.52 -8.46 -22.10
CA ARG A 97 4.96 -7.49 -21.06
C ARG A 97 5.71 -8.20 -19.92
N TYR A 98 6.46 -7.46 -19.12
CA TYR A 98 7.14 -7.95 -17.91
C TYR A 98 7.07 -6.90 -16.81
N PRO A 99 7.05 -7.28 -15.52
CA PRO A 99 7.21 -6.32 -14.44
C PRO A 99 8.52 -5.55 -14.56
N VAL A 100 8.46 -4.23 -14.40
CA VAL A 100 9.62 -3.33 -14.37
C VAL A 100 9.66 -2.64 -13.00
N LEU A 101 10.65 -2.97 -12.19
CA LEU A 101 10.87 -2.40 -10.86
C LEU A 101 12.11 -1.54 -10.88
N ILE A 102 12.15 -0.51 -10.04
CA ILE A 102 13.27 0.44 -9.97
C ILE A 102 14.06 0.18 -8.69
N ASP A 103 15.38 0.13 -8.83
CA ASP A 103 16.35 0.00 -7.74
C ASP A 103 17.13 1.31 -7.56
N ASP A 104 16.84 2.02 -6.47
CA ASP A 104 17.55 3.24 -6.04
C ASP A 104 18.76 2.95 -5.12
N GLY A 105 19.13 1.67 -4.95
CA GLY A 105 20.16 1.23 -4.02
C GLY A 105 19.69 1.11 -2.56
N SER A 106 18.53 1.67 -2.20
CA SER A 106 18.03 1.62 -0.81
C SER A 106 17.59 0.22 -0.38
N MET A 107 17.51 0.03 0.94
CA MET A 107 16.89 -1.17 1.53
C MET A 107 15.38 -1.23 1.22
N ARG A 108 14.68 -0.09 1.15
CA ARG A 108 13.23 -0.04 0.91
C ARG A 108 12.88 -0.53 -0.50
N ALA A 109 13.61 -0.06 -1.52
CA ALA A 109 13.45 -0.57 -2.89
C ALA A 109 13.82 -2.05 -3.01
N ALA A 110 14.90 -2.50 -2.34
CA ALA A 110 15.26 -3.92 -2.31
C ALA A 110 14.15 -4.80 -1.71
N GLU A 111 13.50 -4.34 -0.64
CA GLU A 111 12.41 -5.05 0.03
C GLU A 111 11.10 -5.02 -0.76
N ASP A 112 10.77 -3.91 -1.42
CA ASP A 112 9.63 -3.85 -2.36
C ASP A 112 9.85 -4.79 -3.56
N ILE A 113 11.07 -4.82 -4.11
CA ILE A 113 11.46 -5.80 -5.14
C ILE A 113 11.31 -7.24 -4.61
N ALA A 114 11.82 -7.52 -3.41
CA ALA A 114 11.74 -8.85 -2.79
C ALA A 114 10.29 -9.30 -2.55
N ARG A 115 9.40 -8.42 -2.07
CA ARG A 115 7.96 -8.70 -1.92
C ARG A 115 7.34 -9.03 -3.27
N PHE A 116 7.56 -8.18 -4.27
CA PHE A 116 7.04 -8.42 -5.62
C PHE A 116 7.56 -9.74 -6.18
N VAL A 117 8.85 -10.04 -6.05
CA VAL A 117 9.46 -11.28 -6.56
C VAL A 117 8.88 -12.52 -5.88
N ARG A 118 8.66 -12.51 -4.55
CA ARG A 118 7.97 -13.62 -3.87
C ARG A 118 6.54 -13.81 -4.39
N ALA A 119 5.76 -12.74 -4.48
CA ALA A 119 4.37 -12.79 -4.95
C ALA A 119 4.23 -13.17 -6.43
N TYR A 120 5.13 -12.66 -7.27
CA TYR A 120 5.14 -12.96 -8.69
C TYR A 120 5.80 -14.32 -8.99
N SER A 121 6.69 -14.83 -8.15
CA SER A 121 7.42 -16.10 -8.39
C SER A 121 7.96 -16.20 -9.84
N PRO A 122 8.90 -15.32 -10.24
CA PRO A 122 9.48 -15.36 -11.58
C PRO A 122 10.41 -16.57 -11.77
N GLU A 123 10.57 -16.97 -13.03
CA GLU A 123 11.62 -17.90 -13.47
C GLU A 123 13.01 -17.25 -13.39
N THR A 124 13.10 -15.93 -13.68
CA THR A 124 14.35 -15.16 -13.59
C THR A 124 14.11 -13.72 -13.14
N VAL A 125 15.10 -13.15 -12.45
CA VAL A 125 15.16 -11.70 -12.19
C VAL A 125 16.42 -11.16 -12.86
N VAL A 126 16.25 -10.13 -13.68
CA VAL A 126 17.33 -9.53 -14.48
C VAL A 126 17.49 -8.05 -14.15
N ARG A 127 18.73 -7.57 -14.18
CA ARG A 127 19.06 -6.14 -14.22
C ARG A 127 19.16 -5.68 -15.67
N TRP A 128 18.64 -4.50 -15.95
CA TRP A 128 18.74 -3.86 -17.26
C TRP A 128 18.89 -2.34 -17.13
N ALA A 129 19.65 -1.71 -18.01
CA ALA A 129 19.78 -0.25 -18.07
C ALA A 129 19.87 0.22 -19.52
N SER A 130 19.38 1.43 -19.79
CA SER A 130 19.45 2.05 -21.12
C SER A 130 20.91 2.40 -21.47
N GLY A 131 21.41 1.89 -22.61
CA GLY A 131 22.84 2.06 -22.95
C GLY A 131 23.31 1.56 -24.32
N GLY A 132 22.49 0.83 -25.07
CA GLY A 132 22.89 0.30 -26.39
C GLY A 132 22.87 1.35 -27.52
N GLU A 133 23.45 0.97 -28.67
CA GLU A 133 23.24 1.68 -29.93
C GLU A 133 21.73 1.76 -30.25
N PRO A 134 21.27 2.88 -30.82
CA PRO A 134 19.86 3.09 -31.10
C PRO A 134 19.31 2.06 -32.08
N ASP A 135 18.06 1.66 -31.86
CA ASP A 135 17.30 0.93 -32.88
C ASP A 135 17.13 1.76 -34.17
N ALA A 136 16.69 1.06 -35.22
CA ALA A 136 16.43 1.61 -36.54
C ALA A 136 15.60 2.92 -36.51
N PRO A 137 15.80 3.83 -37.48
CA PRO A 137 15.18 5.17 -37.47
C PRO A 137 13.67 5.14 -37.17
N GLY A 138 13.25 5.95 -36.20
CA GLY A 138 11.86 6.02 -35.72
C GLY A 138 11.59 5.25 -34.42
N LYS A 139 12.43 4.25 -34.07
CA LYS A 139 12.34 3.52 -32.79
C LYS A 139 13.13 4.14 -31.64
N GLN A 140 13.75 5.29 -31.87
CA GLN A 140 14.59 5.98 -30.89
C GLN A 140 13.72 6.74 -29.88
N MET A 141 14.12 6.68 -28.61
CA MET A 141 13.55 7.51 -27.56
C MET A 141 13.85 8.99 -27.85
N PRO A 142 12.90 9.93 -27.67
CA PRO A 142 13.17 11.36 -27.74
C PRO A 142 14.29 11.80 -26.80
N ASP A 143 14.94 12.94 -27.09
CA ASP A 143 16.01 13.60 -26.34
C ASP A 143 16.16 13.13 -24.87
N ARG A 144 17.02 12.12 -24.66
CA ARG A 144 17.29 11.53 -23.33
C ARG A 144 17.58 12.62 -22.29
N VAL A 145 17.14 12.41 -21.06
CA VAL A 145 17.38 13.36 -19.96
C VAL A 145 18.82 13.20 -19.46
N PRO A 146 19.65 14.27 -19.50
CA PRO A 146 20.98 14.25 -18.90
C PRO A 146 20.89 13.98 -17.39
N GLY A 147 21.69 13.05 -16.87
CA GLY A 147 21.73 12.72 -15.44
C GLY A 147 20.49 11.98 -14.88
N GLY A 148 19.49 11.64 -15.71
CA GLY A 148 18.41 10.73 -15.32
C GLY A 148 17.35 11.28 -14.33
N VAL A 149 17.35 12.60 -14.05
CA VAL A 149 16.38 13.30 -13.17
C VAL A 149 15.43 14.16 -14.04
N PRO A 150 14.33 13.58 -14.58
CA PRO A 150 13.49 14.21 -15.59
C PRO A 150 12.57 15.30 -15.05
N GLU A 151 12.35 15.36 -13.73
CA GLU A 151 11.45 16.32 -13.08
C GLU A 151 11.94 17.77 -13.23
N HIS A 152 13.25 17.96 -13.46
CA HIS A 152 13.85 19.25 -13.83
C HIS A 152 13.69 19.61 -15.32
N HIS A 153 13.22 18.67 -16.14
CA HIS A 153 13.03 18.81 -17.59
C HIS A 153 11.61 18.35 -18.01
N PRO A 154 10.54 18.95 -17.46
CA PRO A 154 9.17 18.43 -17.57
C PRO A 154 8.66 18.31 -19.02
N ALA A 155 9.14 19.13 -19.95
CA ALA A 155 8.80 19.00 -21.38
C ALA A 155 9.43 17.75 -22.03
N LYS A 156 10.68 17.40 -21.66
CA LYS A 156 11.34 16.17 -22.15
C LYS A 156 10.68 14.93 -21.55
N LEU A 157 10.38 14.96 -20.25
CA LEU A 157 9.67 13.88 -19.57
C LEU A 157 8.34 13.54 -20.26
N ARG A 158 7.51 14.56 -20.52
CA ARG A 158 6.23 14.40 -21.23
C ARG A 158 6.44 13.70 -22.59
N ALA A 159 7.32 14.23 -23.44
CA ALA A 159 7.59 13.65 -24.75
C ALA A 159 8.10 12.19 -24.69
N MET A 160 8.96 11.85 -23.73
CA MET A 160 9.46 10.48 -23.54
C MET A 160 8.39 9.52 -23.02
N VAL A 161 7.54 9.97 -22.08
CA VAL A 161 6.43 9.17 -21.52
C VAL A 161 5.34 8.95 -22.56
N ASP A 162 4.96 9.98 -23.32
CA ASP A 162 3.95 9.90 -24.38
C ASP A 162 4.44 8.99 -25.53
N TRP A 163 5.75 9.02 -25.85
CA TRP A 163 6.41 8.07 -26.76
C TRP A 163 6.32 6.63 -26.24
N ALA A 164 6.71 6.38 -24.99
CA ALA A 164 6.70 5.05 -24.40
C ALA A 164 5.29 4.45 -24.29
N LEU A 165 4.30 5.28 -23.95
CA LEU A 165 2.89 4.89 -23.94
C LEU A 165 2.45 4.39 -25.33
N GLY A 166 2.74 5.14 -26.40
CA GLY A 166 2.43 4.71 -27.77
C GLY A 166 3.17 3.43 -28.17
N ARG A 167 4.47 3.34 -27.89
CA ARG A 167 5.30 2.15 -28.17
C ARG A 167 4.77 0.90 -27.47
N SER A 168 4.34 1.01 -26.21
CA SER A 168 3.81 -0.10 -25.39
C SER A 168 2.54 -0.77 -25.95
N TRP A 169 1.88 -0.08 -26.89
CA TRP A 169 0.69 -0.54 -27.63
C TRP A 169 0.96 -0.79 -29.13
N GLY A 170 2.23 -0.78 -29.56
CA GLY A 170 2.64 -1.16 -30.91
C GLY A 170 2.65 -0.03 -31.95
N LEU A 171 2.56 1.25 -31.55
CA LEU A 171 2.76 2.35 -32.49
C LEU A 171 4.24 2.43 -32.93
N ASP A 172 4.51 2.40 -34.24
CA ASP A 172 5.88 2.51 -34.78
C ASP A 172 6.47 3.92 -34.78
N LYS A 173 5.63 4.93 -34.55
CA LYS A 173 6.02 6.32 -34.34
C LYS A 173 5.35 6.83 -33.06
N PRO A 174 5.97 7.76 -32.30
CA PRO A 174 5.26 8.42 -31.21
C PRO A 174 3.94 9.02 -31.71
N ALA A 175 2.88 8.85 -30.92
CA ALA A 175 1.62 9.53 -31.13
C ALA A 175 1.87 11.05 -31.12
N SER A 176 1.36 11.77 -32.12
CA SER A 176 1.55 13.24 -32.18
C SER A 176 0.55 13.98 -31.28
N SER A 177 -0.48 13.27 -30.81
CA SER A 177 -1.52 13.75 -29.92
C SER A 177 -2.18 12.60 -29.16
N VAL A 178 -2.93 12.93 -28.10
CA VAL A 178 -3.82 11.98 -27.42
C VAL A 178 -4.84 11.36 -28.39
N ALA A 179 -5.32 12.14 -29.37
CA ALA A 179 -6.29 11.66 -30.36
C ALA A 179 -5.73 10.54 -31.25
N ASP A 180 -4.45 10.59 -31.62
CA ASP A 180 -3.80 9.54 -32.42
C ASP A 180 -3.71 8.23 -31.63
N PHE A 181 -3.30 8.31 -30.35
CA PHE A 181 -3.27 7.15 -29.46
C PHE A 181 -4.65 6.54 -29.26
N LEU A 182 -5.68 7.36 -29.03
CA LEU A 182 -7.06 6.90 -28.91
C LEU A 182 -7.62 6.34 -30.24
N SER A 183 -7.14 6.81 -31.39
CA SER A 183 -7.48 6.19 -32.68
C SER A 183 -6.89 4.80 -32.80
N HIS A 184 -5.60 4.64 -32.49
CA HIS A 184 -4.92 3.35 -32.52
C HIS A 184 -5.54 2.32 -31.56
N LEU A 185 -5.96 2.74 -30.35
CA LEU A 185 -6.70 1.87 -29.44
C LEU A 185 -8.05 1.42 -30.03
N ARG A 186 -8.79 2.31 -30.70
CA ARG A 186 -10.05 1.94 -31.38
C ARG A 186 -9.83 0.99 -32.54
N ASP A 187 -8.73 1.11 -33.29
CA ASP A 187 -8.36 0.18 -34.36
C ASP A 187 -8.06 -1.23 -33.83
N MET A 188 -7.62 -1.34 -32.56
CA MET A 188 -7.50 -2.60 -31.81
C MET A 188 -8.81 -3.03 -31.11
N ASN A 189 -9.93 -2.34 -31.36
CA ASN A 189 -11.22 -2.54 -30.68
C ASN A 189 -11.15 -2.41 -29.14
N LEU A 190 -10.32 -1.48 -28.66
CA LEU A 190 -10.18 -1.13 -27.25
C LEU A 190 -10.80 0.23 -26.95
N THR A 191 -11.39 0.34 -25.76
CA THR A 191 -11.85 1.61 -25.18
C THR A 191 -11.16 1.78 -23.84
N PRO A 192 -10.44 2.89 -23.58
CA PRO A 192 -9.80 3.14 -22.30
C PRO A 192 -10.81 3.06 -21.15
N PRO A 193 -10.51 2.35 -20.04
CA PRO A 193 -11.39 2.29 -18.88
C PRO A 193 -11.40 3.59 -18.05
N GLY A 194 -10.54 4.57 -18.36
CA GLY A 194 -10.39 5.80 -17.60
C GLY A 194 -9.18 6.60 -18.05
N ILE A 195 -8.79 7.60 -17.26
CA ILE A 195 -7.65 8.50 -17.52
C ILE A 195 -6.63 8.46 -16.38
N VAL A 196 -5.36 8.65 -16.72
CA VAL A 196 -4.27 8.83 -15.74
C VAL A 196 -3.91 10.30 -15.66
N LEU A 197 -3.91 10.87 -14.46
CA LEU A 197 -3.44 12.23 -14.20
C LEU A 197 -2.06 12.17 -13.53
N CYS A 198 -1.08 12.85 -14.13
CA CYS A 198 0.29 12.94 -13.65
C CYS A 198 0.71 14.40 -13.45
N ASN A 199 1.63 14.66 -12.52
CA ASN A 199 2.35 15.92 -12.45
C ASN A 199 3.79 15.70 -12.98
N PRO A 200 4.29 16.45 -13.98
CA PRO A 200 5.61 16.22 -14.56
C PRO A 200 6.77 16.63 -13.62
N GLU A 201 6.47 17.31 -12.52
CA GLU A 201 7.41 17.69 -11.46
C GLU A 201 7.37 16.68 -10.30
N ASP A 202 6.69 15.53 -10.45
CA ASP A 202 6.36 14.57 -9.38
C ASP A 202 6.80 13.14 -9.70
N PRO A 203 7.66 12.49 -8.89
CA PRO A 203 8.23 11.17 -9.19
C PRO A 203 7.21 10.03 -9.33
N ALA A 204 5.96 10.20 -8.89
CA ALA A 204 4.90 9.23 -9.08
C ALA A 204 4.41 9.13 -10.55
N TRP A 205 4.92 9.95 -11.48
CA TRP A 205 4.72 9.76 -12.92
C TRP A 205 5.11 8.35 -13.40
N THR A 206 6.02 7.68 -12.70
CA THR A 206 6.45 6.29 -12.96
C THR A 206 5.30 5.29 -12.85
N ALA A 207 4.43 5.44 -11.84
CA ALA A 207 3.18 4.69 -11.77
C ALA A 207 2.25 5.06 -12.92
N GLY A 208 2.17 6.35 -13.25
CA GLY A 208 1.29 6.86 -14.29
C GLY A 208 1.58 6.29 -15.67
N LEU A 209 2.86 6.27 -16.09
CA LEU A 209 3.30 5.60 -17.31
C LEU A 209 2.94 4.10 -17.29
N ALA A 210 3.24 3.39 -16.20
CA ALA A 210 2.97 1.96 -16.11
C ALA A 210 1.47 1.63 -16.16
N LEU A 211 0.63 2.34 -15.41
CA LEU A 211 -0.83 2.13 -15.42
C LEU A 211 -1.45 2.51 -16.77
N ALA A 212 -1.00 3.61 -17.39
CA ALA A 212 -1.46 4.00 -18.72
C ALA A 212 -1.08 2.98 -19.80
N ALA A 213 0.17 2.51 -19.80
CA ALA A 213 0.63 1.44 -20.69
C ALA A 213 -0.08 0.11 -20.40
N GLY A 214 -0.30 -0.22 -19.12
CA GLY A 214 -0.97 -1.42 -18.67
C GLY A 214 -2.43 -1.51 -19.13
N HIS A 215 -3.22 -0.47 -18.83
CA HIS A 215 -4.67 -0.42 -19.04
C HIS A 215 -5.10 0.24 -20.36
N GLY A 216 -4.18 0.76 -21.16
CA GLY A 216 -4.51 1.48 -22.40
C GLY A 216 -5.22 2.80 -22.12
N GLN A 217 -4.72 3.57 -21.16
CA GLN A 217 -5.32 4.86 -20.76
C GLN A 217 -4.51 6.03 -21.30
N PRO A 218 -5.15 7.15 -21.70
CA PRO A 218 -4.43 8.40 -21.94
C PRO A 218 -3.86 8.97 -20.63
N ILE A 219 -2.71 9.65 -20.75
CA ILE A 219 -2.13 10.46 -19.67
C ILE A 219 -2.49 11.92 -19.91
N ALA A 220 -2.90 12.62 -18.85
CA ALA A 220 -2.99 14.07 -18.83
C ALA A 220 -2.11 14.67 -17.73
N TRP A 221 -1.47 15.79 -18.04
CA TRP A 221 -0.41 16.37 -17.23
C TRP A 221 -0.88 17.62 -16.49
N VAL A 222 -1.29 17.44 -15.23
CA VAL A 222 -1.92 18.47 -14.38
C VAL A 222 -0.96 18.92 -13.27
N LYS A 223 -1.16 20.14 -12.75
CA LYS A 223 -0.43 20.64 -11.58
C LYS A 223 -1.29 20.52 -10.32
N ALA A 224 -0.69 20.01 -9.25
CA ALA A 224 -1.29 19.92 -7.92
C ALA A 224 -0.19 20.14 -6.85
N PRO A 225 -0.54 20.54 -5.62
CA PRO A 225 0.39 20.54 -4.49
C PRO A 225 0.96 19.13 -4.26
N GLN A 226 2.22 19.03 -3.82
CA GLN A 226 2.90 17.77 -3.52
C GLN A 226 3.11 17.63 -2.01
N ALA A 227 2.18 16.98 -1.31
CA ALA A 227 2.25 16.68 0.12
C ALA A 227 1.20 15.59 0.48
N PRO A 228 1.49 14.28 0.34
CA PRO A 228 0.45 13.24 0.31
C PRO A 228 -0.29 13.05 1.65
N GLY A 229 0.41 13.19 2.79
CA GLY A 229 -0.21 13.29 4.12
C GLY A 229 -0.83 14.66 4.46
N GLY A 230 -0.55 15.66 3.64
CA GLY A 230 -0.96 17.05 3.84
C GLY A 230 -2.44 17.31 3.56
N THR A 231 -2.78 18.60 3.61
CA THR A 231 -4.12 19.14 3.33
C THR A 231 -4.00 20.18 2.22
N MET A 232 -4.82 20.10 1.17
CA MET A 232 -4.98 21.20 0.23
C MET A 232 -6.15 22.11 0.63
N ASN A 233 -6.17 23.36 0.18
CA ASN A 233 -7.33 24.24 0.37
C ASN A 233 -8.43 23.97 -0.67
N ALA A 234 -9.63 24.50 -0.46
CA ALA A 234 -10.79 24.26 -1.33
C ALA A 234 -10.55 24.70 -2.79
N ALA A 235 -9.86 25.84 -3.03
CA ALA A 235 -9.55 26.31 -4.38
C ALA A 235 -8.53 25.41 -5.11
N GLN A 236 -7.59 24.79 -4.38
CA GLN A 236 -6.68 23.78 -4.92
C GLN A 236 -7.43 22.48 -5.29
N ALA A 237 -8.41 22.07 -4.48
CA ALA A 237 -9.27 20.92 -4.79
C ALA A 237 -10.14 21.19 -6.04
N GLU A 238 -10.72 22.40 -6.13
CA GLU A 238 -11.47 22.83 -7.31
C GLU A 238 -10.61 22.90 -8.58
N ALA A 239 -9.40 23.45 -8.49
CA ALA A 239 -8.47 23.45 -9.61
C ALA A 239 -8.11 22.03 -10.08
N LEU A 240 -7.92 21.08 -9.16
CA LEU A 240 -7.66 19.67 -9.49
C LEU A 240 -8.87 18.98 -10.14
N VAL A 241 -10.07 19.16 -9.59
CA VAL A 241 -11.31 18.59 -10.18
C VAL A 241 -11.58 19.17 -11.56
N LYS A 242 -11.37 20.49 -11.73
CA LYS A 242 -11.50 21.17 -13.02
C LYS A 242 -10.49 20.65 -14.04
N ALA A 243 -9.22 20.49 -13.64
CA ALA A 243 -8.19 19.94 -14.51
C ALA A 243 -8.49 18.48 -14.92
N ALA A 244 -9.13 17.70 -14.06
CA ALA A 244 -9.61 16.36 -14.39
C ALA A 244 -10.77 16.37 -15.42
N ASP A 245 -11.73 17.29 -15.30
CA ASP A 245 -12.81 17.47 -16.29
C ASP A 245 -12.27 17.93 -17.65
N GLU A 246 -11.37 18.93 -17.66
CA GLU A 246 -10.71 19.43 -18.87
C GLU A 246 -9.89 18.32 -19.55
N ALA A 247 -9.18 17.49 -18.77
CA ALA A 247 -8.43 16.35 -19.28
C ALA A 247 -9.34 15.28 -19.92
N CYS A 248 -10.47 14.93 -19.30
CA CYS A 248 -11.42 13.98 -19.88
C CYS A 248 -12.06 14.54 -21.14
N ARG A 249 -12.48 15.80 -21.13
CA ARG A 249 -13.05 16.52 -22.28
C ARG A 249 -12.11 16.52 -23.48
N ALA A 250 -10.81 16.69 -23.26
CA ALA A 250 -9.79 16.68 -24.31
C ALA A 250 -9.62 15.33 -25.01
N THR A 251 -10.13 14.22 -24.44
CA THR A 251 -10.10 12.90 -25.10
C THR A 251 -11.18 12.73 -26.17
N GLY A 252 -12.27 13.49 -26.11
CA GLY A 252 -13.46 13.29 -26.96
C GLY A 252 -14.27 12.02 -26.65
N LEU A 253 -13.92 11.27 -25.59
CA LEU A 253 -14.68 10.11 -25.10
C LEU A 253 -15.81 10.56 -24.16
N ARG A 254 -16.84 9.72 -23.97
CA ARG A 254 -17.93 10.02 -23.02
C ARG A 254 -17.44 9.83 -21.59
N TYR A 255 -17.83 10.73 -20.69
CA TYR A 255 -17.44 10.73 -19.29
C TYR A 255 -18.50 11.40 -18.38
N ASP A 256 -19.77 11.39 -18.81
CA ASP A 256 -20.86 12.13 -18.17
C ASP A 256 -21.52 11.39 -17.00
N ALA A 257 -21.48 10.07 -17.00
CA ALA A 257 -22.02 9.21 -15.96
C ALA A 257 -21.22 7.91 -15.79
N LEU A 258 -21.40 7.24 -14.65
CA LEU A 258 -20.86 5.90 -14.42
C LEU A 258 -21.36 4.93 -15.50
N GLY A 259 -20.45 4.18 -16.13
CA GLY A 259 -20.73 3.28 -17.25
C GLY A 259 -20.52 3.90 -18.63
N ASP A 260 -20.08 5.15 -18.72
CA ASP A 260 -19.56 5.73 -19.96
C ASP A 260 -18.18 5.18 -20.33
N ASP A 261 -17.58 5.72 -21.38
CA ASP A 261 -16.29 5.28 -21.90
C ASP A 261 -15.20 5.47 -20.83
N LEU A 262 -15.11 6.65 -20.22
CA LEU A 262 -14.24 6.97 -19.09
C LEU A 262 -15.02 7.07 -17.78
N ASP A 263 -14.86 6.10 -16.88
CA ASP A 263 -15.40 6.16 -15.51
C ASP A 263 -14.39 5.79 -14.41
N ALA A 264 -13.08 5.84 -14.70
CA ALA A 264 -12.00 5.80 -13.72
C ALA A 264 -10.99 6.95 -13.87
N VAL A 265 -10.43 7.41 -12.74
CA VAL A 265 -9.35 8.43 -12.69
C VAL A 265 -8.22 7.99 -11.76
N SER A 266 -7.04 7.74 -12.33
CA SER A 266 -5.83 7.39 -11.57
C SER A 266 -5.01 8.65 -11.29
N LEU A 267 -4.87 9.04 -10.02
CA LEU A 267 -4.07 10.19 -9.60
C LEU A 267 -2.64 9.73 -9.27
N CYS A 268 -1.73 9.77 -10.24
CA CYS A 268 -0.34 9.33 -10.10
C CYS A 268 0.56 10.52 -9.75
N MET A 269 0.46 10.97 -8.50
CA MET A 269 1.10 12.15 -7.95
C MET A 269 1.04 12.13 -6.41
N ASN A 270 1.97 12.81 -5.75
CA ASN A 270 2.05 13.00 -4.30
C ASN A 270 1.04 14.05 -3.78
N VAL A 271 -0.18 14.05 -4.32
CA VAL A 271 -1.26 15.00 -4.00
C VAL A 271 -1.78 14.84 -2.57
N PRO A 272 -2.07 15.93 -1.83
CA PRO A 272 -2.76 15.87 -0.55
C PRO A 272 -3.99 14.98 -0.56
N SER A 273 -4.06 14.09 0.43
CA SER A 273 -5.16 13.13 0.59
C SER A 273 -6.51 13.75 0.95
N LYS A 274 -6.53 14.99 1.43
CA LYS A 274 -7.71 15.66 2.01
C LYS A 274 -7.75 17.17 1.79
N PHE A 275 -8.96 17.74 1.91
CA PHE A 275 -9.22 19.19 1.92
C PHE A 275 -10.43 19.53 2.80
N PRO A 276 -10.52 20.74 3.38
CA PRO A 276 -11.70 21.17 4.10
C PRO A 276 -12.81 21.58 3.12
N THR A 277 -14.05 21.18 3.40
CA THR A 277 -15.25 21.64 2.69
C THR A 277 -16.40 21.89 3.67
N GLY A 278 -17.28 22.84 3.35
CA GLY A 278 -18.34 23.32 4.23
C GLY A 278 -17.91 24.44 5.17
N GLU A 279 -18.88 24.94 5.93
CA GLU A 279 -18.74 26.13 6.78
C GLU A 279 -19.14 25.84 8.23
N GLY A 280 -18.46 26.50 9.18
CA GLY A 280 -18.75 26.39 10.62
C GLY A 280 -18.78 24.95 11.12
N GLU A 281 -19.81 24.60 11.87
CA GLU A 281 -20.04 23.26 12.43
C GLU A 281 -20.29 22.16 11.37
N LYS A 282 -20.51 22.54 10.10
CA LYS A 282 -20.68 21.60 8.97
C LYS A 282 -19.39 21.36 8.20
N MET A 283 -18.27 21.96 8.60
CA MET A 283 -16.99 21.76 7.94
C MET A 283 -16.46 20.34 8.17
N ILE A 284 -16.12 19.65 7.08
CA ILE A 284 -15.54 18.29 7.09
C ILE A 284 -14.24 18.25 6.29
N MET A 285 -13.39 17.28 6.63
CA MET A 285 -12.24 16.91 5.79
C MET A 285 -12.67 15.88 4.75
N ALA A 286 -12.98 16.36 3.53
CA ALA A 286 -13.27 15.48 2.41
C ALA A 286 -12.00 14.83 1.87
N ALA A 287 -12.11 13.60 1.37
CA ALA A 287 -11.01 12.90 0.72
C ALA A 287 -10.86 13.30 -0.75
N THR A 288 -9.63 13.57 -1.19
CA THR A 288 -9.32 13.97 -2.56
C THR A 288 -9.74 12.92 -3.58
N SER A 289 -9.51 11.63 -3.29
CA SER A 289 -9.96 10.50 -4.11
C SER A 289 -11.45 10.13 -3.93
N ASP A 290 -12.24 10.93 -3.22
CA ASP A 290 -13.71 10.86 -3.31
C ASP A 290 -14.31 12.01 -4.11
N VAL A 291 -13.65 13.19 -4.13
CA VAL A 291 -14.12 14.36 -4.87
C VAL A 291 -13.76 14.33 -6.35
N VAL A 292 -12.58 13.84 -6.72
CA VAL A 292 -12.20 13.63 -8.12
C VAL A 292 -13.08 12.52 -8.70
N GLY A 293 -13.70 12.78 -9.85
CA GLY A 293 -14.75 11.92 -10.41
C GLY A 293 -16.19 12.29 -10.01
N ARG A 294 -16.41 13.46 -9.39
CA ARG A 294 -17.74 14.02 -9.09
C ARG A 294 -17.98 15.41 -9.69
N ARG A 295 -19.26 15.79 -9.81
CA ARG A 295 -19.75 17.12 -10.19
C ARG A 295 -20.41 17.83 -9.00
N ASN A 296 -20.49 19.15 -9.07
CA ASN A 296 -21.21 20.02 -8.11
C ASN A 296 -20.79 19.83 -6.64
N PHE A 297 -19.53 19.51 -6.40
CA PHE A 297 -19.03 19.12 -5.08
C PHE A 297 -18.92 20.27 -4.07
N ALA A 298 -19.08 21.52 -4.51
CA ALA A 298 -18.97 22.72 -3.69
C ALA A 298 -20.17 22.93 -2.74
N VAL A 299 -21.32 22.29 -3.00
CA VAL A 299 -22.53 22.45 -2.18
C VAL A 299 -22.63 21.33 -1.14
N VAL A 300 -22.35 21.66 0.12
CA VAL A 300 -22.45 20.70 1.22
C VAL A 300 -23.90 20.29 1.49
N GLY A 301 -24.17 18.99 1.40
CA GLY A 301 -25.49 18.40 1.63
C GLY A 301 -26.21 17.97 0.34
N GLU A 302 -25.73 18.37 -0.83
CA GLU A 302 -26.23 17.85 -2.11
C GLU A 302 -25.45 16.61 -2.55
N ASN A 303 -26.14 15.69 -3.24
CA ASN A 303 -25.52 14.48 -3.78
C ASN A 303 -24.69 14.83 -5.02
N ALA A 304 -23.43 15.21 -4.80
CA ALA A 304 -22.43 15.43 -5.83
C ALA A 304 -22.33 14.23 -6.78
N GLN A 305 -22.89 14.38 -7.98
CA GLN A 305 -23.07 13.29 -8.95
C GLN A 305 -21.72 12.69 -9.32
N ARG A 306 -21.56 11.38 -9.10
CA ARG A 306 -20.37 10.65 -9.53
C ARG A 306 -20.46 10.31 -11.02
N TRP A 307 -19.39 10.59 -11.75
CA TRP A 307 -19.16 10.14 -13.12
C TRP A 307 -17.96 9.18 -13.21
N ALA A 308 -17.02 9.23 -12.26
CA ALA A 308 -15.92 8.28 -12.16
C ALA A 308 -15.55 7.87 -10.72
N TRP A 309 -14.88 6.72 -10.60
CA TRP A 309 -14.17 6.31 -9.39
C TRP A 309 -12.70 6.71 -9.47
N SER A 310 -12.15 7.28 -8.40
CA SER A 310 -10.76 7.75 -8.36
C SER A 310 -9.96 7.18 -7.19
N SER A 311 -8.64 7.13 -7.37
CA SER A 311 -7.68 6.66 -6.36
C SER A 311 -6.31 7.29 -6.60
N VAL A 312 -5.49 7.36 -5.54
CA VAL A 312 -4.15 8.01 -5.56
C VAL A 312 -3.03 6.97 -5.49
N VAL A 313 -2.07 7.05 -6.41
CA VAL A 313 -0.76 6.40 -6.32
C VAL A 313 0.30 7.47 -6.04
N TRP A 314 1.03 7.31 -4.93
CA TRP A 314 1.97 8.30 -4.42
C TRP A 314 3.29 7.62 -4.00
N GLY A 315 4.37 8.40 -3.91
CA GLY A 315 5.68 7.94 -3.47
C GLY A 315 6.84 8.46 -4.31
N SER A 316 8.03 7.94 -4.03
CA SER A 316 9.21 8.03 -4.89
C SER A 316 9.03 7.17 -6.16
N ARG A 317 9.96 7.31 -7.12
CA ARG A 317 9.97 6.54 -8.38
C ARG A 317 9.90 5.01 -8.12
N PRO A 318 10.76 4.38 -7.27
CA PRO A 318 10.63 2.95 -6.96
C PRO A 318 9.30 2.55 -6.37
N ARG A 319 8.80 3.31 -5.40
CA ARG A 319 7.57 3.02 -4.67
C ARG A 319 6.33 3.09 -5.57
N ALA A 320 6.25 4.12 -6.41
CA ALA A 320 5.16 4.32 -7.35
C ALA A 320 5.19 3.26 -8.46
N ALA A 321 6.36 2.96 -9.04
CA ALA A 321 6.54 1.86 -9.98
C ALA A 321 6.12 0.51 -9.38
N TYR A 322 6.60 0.19 -8.17
CA TYR A 322 6.22 -1.02 -7.41
C TYR A 322 4.70 -1.14 -7.27
N ALA A 323 4.01 -0.08 -6.86
CA ALA A 323 2.56 -0.12 -6.68
C ALA A 323 1.81 -0.39 -7.99
N ALA A 324 2.26 0.20 -9.11
CA ALA A 324 1.70 -0.07 -10.43
C ALA A 324 1.98 -1.50 -10.91
N MET A 325 3.19 -2.01 -10.72
CA MET A 325 3.53 -3.41 -11.08
C MET A 325 2.70 -4.40 -10.26
N CYS A 326 2.49 -4.14 -8.96
CA CYS A 326 1.61 -4.96 -8.12
C CYS A 326 0.20 -5.07 -8.70
N SER A 327 -0.42 -3.95 -9.11
CA SER A 327 -1.76 -3.98 -9.69
C SER A 327 -1.83 -4.74 -11.03
N LEU A 328 -0.85 -4.50 -11.91
CA LEU A 328 -0.85 -5.00 -13.28
C LEU A 328 -0.51 -6.49 -13.38
N PHE A 329 0.35 -7.01 -12.50
CA PHE A 329 0.93 -8.34 -12.65
C PHE A 329 0.56 -9.34 -11.54
N LEU A 330 0.02 -8.89 -10.40
CA LEU A 330 -0.37 -9.78 -9.30
C LEU A 330 -1.89 -10.03 -9.28
N ALA A 331 -2.24 -11.31 -9.17
CA ALA A 331 -3.56 -11.74 -8.73
C ALA A 331 -3.49 -12.06 -7.23
N PRO A 332 -4.54 -11.74 -6.44
CA PRO A 332 -4.59 -12.17 -5.06
C PRO A 332 -4.76 -13.69 -4.97
N SER A 333 -4.05 -14.31 -4.01
CA SER A 333 -4.08 -15.76 -3.73
C SER A 333 -4.56 -16.05 -2.31
N ARG A 334 -4.18 -15.18 -1.36
CA ARG A 334 -4.45 -15.32 0.07
C ARG A 334 -4.94 -14.02 0.68
N ALA A 335 -5.87 -14.12 1.62
CA ALA A 335 -6.39 -13.02 2.41
C ALA A 335 -6.23 -13.24 3.92
N TRP A 336 -6.06 -12.15 4.65
CA TRP A 336 -6.13 -12.12 6.11
C TRP A 336 -7.21 -11.12 6.53
N ILE A 337 -8.12 -11.56 7.40
CA ILE A 337 -9.21 -10.74 7.92
C ILE A 337 -9.06 -10.66 9.43
N PHE A 338 -9.04 -9.44 9.98
CA PHE A 338 -9.03 -9.20 11.42
C PHE A 338 -10.25 -8.35 11.79
N ASP A 339 -11.18 -8.91 12.57
CA ASP A 339 -12.38 -8.22 13.02
C ASP A 339 -12.29 -7.84 14.50
N GLY A 340 -11.86 -6.60 14.78
CA GLY A 340 -11.80 -6.06 16.14
C GLY A 340 -13.16 -5.66 16.72
N TYR A 341 -14.24 -5.73 15.95
CA TYR A 341 -15.59 -5.33 16.39
C TYR A 341 -16.37 -6.46 17.07
N GLY A 342 -17.47 -6.12 17.73
CA GLY A 342 -18.42 -7.10 18.28
C GLY A 342 -19.55 -7.45 17.31
N ASP A 343 -20.28 -8.51 17.63
CA ASP A 343 -21.46 -9.02 16.95
C ASP A 343 -22.76 -8.22 17.25
N GLU A 344 -22.65 -7.02 17.81
CA GLU A 344 -23.78 -6.20 18.25
C GLU A 344 -24.01 -4.94 17.41
N GLY A 345 -25.29 -4.56 17.25
CA GLY A 345 -25.71 -3.33 16.60
C GLY A 345 -25.24 -3.19 15.15
N ALA A 346 -24.85 -1.98 14.76
CA ALA A 346 -24.38 -1.69 13.40
C ALA A 346 -23.06 -2.40 13.03
N PHE A 347 -22.27 -2.80 14.02
CA PHE A 347 -20.99 -3.49 13.79
C PHE A 347 -21.17 -4.90 13.21
N ALA A 348 -22.28 -5.58 13.52
CA ALA A 348 -22.60 -6.93 13.02
C ALA A 348 -22.68 -7.01 11.48
N ALA A 349 -22.85 -5.89 10.78
CA ALA A 349 -22.81 -5.81 9.31
C ALA A 349 -21.39 -6.00 8.74
N PHE A 350 -20.35 -5.73 9.53
CA PHE A 350 -18.94 -5.76 9.12
C PHE A 350 -18.26 -7.12 9.37
N ASN A 351 -18.99 -8.10 9.91
CA ASN A 351 -18.46 -9.39 10.38
C ASN A 351 -17.41 -10.04 9.46
N GLY A 352 -16.19 -10.21 9.97
CA GLY A 352 -15.04 -10.76 9.24
C GLY A 352 -15.24 -12.20 8.77
N THR A 353 -15.87 -13.05 9.57
CA THR A 353 -16.17 -14.45 9.18
C THR A 353 -17.00 -14.53 7.89
N LYS A 354 -18.06 -13.73 7.75
CA LYS A 354 -18.88 -13.66 6.52
C LYS A 354 -18.08 -13.15 5.32
N ALA A 355 -17.19 -12.18 5.52
CA ALA A 355 -16.31 -11.70 4.46
C ALA A 355 -15.35 -12.81 3.98
N GLY A 356 -14.77 -13.57 4.90
CA GLY A 356 -13.90 -14.71 4.57
C GLY A 356 -14.64 -15.80 3.81
N ASP A 357 -15.91 -16.06 4.14
CA ASP A 357 -16.76 -17.00 3.41
C ASP A 357 -17.04 -16.56 1.96
N HIS A 358 -17.25 -15.26 1.71
CA HIS A 358 -17.34 -14.75 0.34
C HIS A 358 -16.03 -14.97 -0.42
N LEU A 359 -14.89 -14.62 0.16
CA LEU A 359 -13.58 -14.79 -0.49
C LEU A 359 -13.26 -16.27 -0.79
N ARG A 360 -13.49 -17.19 0.15
CA ARG A 360 -13.28 -18.63 -0.06
C ARG A 360 -14.18 -19.21 -1.16
N ARG A 361 -15.48 -18.88 -1.14
CA ARG A 361 -16.47 -19.51 -2.04
C ARG A 361 -16.52 -18.89 -3.43
N MET A 362 -16.36 -17.56 -3.52
CA MET A 362 -16.54 -16.80 -4.76
C MET A 362 -15.21 -16.49 -5.45
N ALA A 363 -14.19 -16.05 -4.69
CA ALA A 363 -12.86 -15.72 -5.22
C ALA A 363 -11.85 -16.89 -5.15
N ARG A 364 -12.17 -17.98 -4.42
CA ARG A 364 -11.31 -19.15 -4.20
C ARG A 364 -9.95 -18.83 -3.55
N LEU A 365 -9.89 -17.78 -2.74
CA LEU A 365 -8.69 -17.42 -1.98
C LEU A 365 -8.51 -18.37 -0.78
N GLU A 366 -7.26 -18.59 -0.39
CA GLU A 366 -6.94 -18.99 0.99
C GLU A 366 -7.31 -17.83 1.93
N VAL A 367 -7.94 -18.11 3.08
CA VAL A 367 -8.36 -17.03 4.00
C VAL A 367 -8.16 -17.42 5.45
N ASP A 368 -7.30 -16.67 6.12
CA ASP A 368 -7.22 -16.60 7.58
C ASP A 368 -8.21 -15.57 8.11
N VAL A 369 -8.93 -15.89 9.19
CA VAL A 369 -9.84 -14.97 9.87
C VAL A 369 -9.54 -15.00 11.37
N ASP A 370 -9.22 -13.84 11.93
CA ASP A 370 -9.18 -13.58 13.37
C ASP A 370 -10.41 -12.74 13.71
N ASP A 371 -11.41 -13.39 14.31
CA ASP A 371 -12.75 -12.89 14.69
C ASP A 371 -13.08 -13.52 16.07
N LYS A 372 -14.18 -13.14 16.71
CA LYS A 372 -14.57 -13.57 18.06
C LYS A 372 -14.39 -15.09 18.29
N PRO A 373 -13.60 -15.55 19.29
CA PRO A 373 -13.00 -14.79 20.40
C PRO A 373 -11.56 -14.24 20.15
N ASP A 374 -10.96 -14.51 18.99
CA ASP A 374 -9.54 -14.28 18.68
C ASP A 374 -9.23 -12.84 18.21
N GLN A 375 -10.02 -11.86 18.63
CA GLN A 375 -9.93 -10.45 18.19
C GLN A 375 -9.14 -9.53 19.16
N SER A 376 -8.19 -10.10 19.90
CA SER A 376 -7.39 -9.39 20.92
C SER A 376 -6.12 -8.75 20.37
N ASP A 377 -5.57 -7.78 21.10
CA ASP A 377 -4.28 -7.17 20.77
C ASP A 377 -3.10 -8.16 20.90
N ARG A 378 -3.14 -9.09 21.87
CA ARG A 378 -2.19 -10.22 21.93
C ARG A 378 -2.27 -11.06 20.67
N ARG A 379 -3.47 -11.42 20.20
CA ARG A 379 -3.64 -12.25 19.01
C ARG A 379 -3.13 -11.56 17.75
N TRP A 380 -3.40 -10.27 17.58
CA TRP A 380 -2.80 -9.47 16.51
C TRP A 380 -1.27 -9.52 16.57
N ARG A 381 -0.66 -9.33 17.75
CA ARG A 381 0.80 -9.32 17.93
C ARG A 381 1.46 -10.67 17.66
N THR A 382 0.89 -11.76 18.16
CA THR A 382 1.35 -13.13 17.84
C THR A 382 1.16 -13.45 16.35
N ARG A 383 0.15 -12.89 15.68
CA ARG A 383 -0.01 -13.01 14.22
C ARG A 383 1.00 -12.15 13.46
N ALA A 384 1.38 -11.00 14.01
CA ALA A 384 2.35 -10.05 13.47
C ALA A 384 3.81 -10.33 13.87
N SER A 385 4.08 -11.34 14.70
CA SER A 385 5.44 -11.76 15.08
C SER A 385 6.18 -12.47 13.94
N ARG A 386 5.47 -12.77 12.85
CA ARG A 386 6.00 -13.25 11.57
C ARG A 386 5.44 -12.41 10.43
N PRO A 387 6.15 -12.32 9.29
CA PRO A 387 5.66 -11.62 8.11
C PRO A 387 4.34 -12.17 7.60
N ILE A 388 3.40 -11.28 7.29
CA ILE A 388 2.09 -11.66 6.78
C ILE A 388 2.17 -12.01 5.29
N ASP A 389 1.74 -13.21 4.97
CA ASP A 389 1.62 -13.73 3.61
C ASP A 389 0.18 -13.61 3.11
N ALA A 390 -0.30 -12.38 2.93
CA ALA A 390 -1.66 -12.11 2.47
C ALA A 390 -1.71 -10.93 1.47
N SER A 391 -2.16 -11.23 0.26
CA SER A 391 -2.35 -10.28 -0.84
C SER A 391 -3.55 -9.33 -0.66
N LEU A 392 -4.53 -9.72 0.16
CA LEU A 392 -5.60 -8.84 0.65
C LEU A 392 -5.61 -8.88 2.18
N VAL A 393 -5.62 -7.72 2.82
CA VAL A 393 -5.84 -7.60 4.26
C VAL A 393 -7.11 -6.79 4.51
N MET A 394 -8.02 -7.29 5.34
CA MET A 394 -9.26 -6.59 5.71
C MET A 394 -9.29 -6.42 7.23
N VAL A 395 -9.46 -5.19 7.72
CA VAL A 395 -9.38 -4.89 9.15
C VAL A 395 -10.54 -4.01 9.59
N ASN A 396 -11.25 -4.42 10.64
CA ASN A 396 -12.30 -3.65 11.28
C ASN A 396 -11.86 -3.20 12.69
N THR A 397 -11.65 -1.90 12.92
CA THR A 397 -11.25 -1.37 14.24
C THR A 397 -11.78 0.05 14.47
N MET A 398 -11.51 0.63 15.63
CA MET A 398 -11.81 2.03 15.94
C MET A 398 -10.60 2.70 16.59
N GLY A 399 -10.51 4.02 16.58
CA GLY A 399 -9.37 4.74 17.16
C GLY A 399 -9.02 6.00 16.40
N ASN A 400 -7.71 6.21 16.19
CA ASN A 400 -7.15 7.42 15.63
C ASN A 400 -5.93 7.08 14.74
N ALA A 401 -5.37 8.09 14.07
CA ALA A 401 -4.19 7.93 13.23
C ALA A 401 -3.02 7.21 13.92
N ASP A 402 -2.87 7.36 15.24
CA ASP A 402 -1.77 6.85 16.06
C ASP A 402 -2.11 5.63 16.95
N PHE A 403 -3.33 5.07 16.89
CA PHE A 403 -3.69 3.83 17.63
C PHE A 403 -4.96 3.18 17.09
N PHE A 404 -5.08 1.86 17.30
CA PHE A 404 -6.31 1.14 17.00
C PHE A 404 -6.77 0.21 18.14
N ASP A 405 -8.01 0.40 18.57
CA ASP A 405 -8.69 -0.39 19.60
C ASP A 405 -9.28 -1.67 19.01
N VAL A 406 -9.07 -2.75 19.75
CA VAL A 406 -9.55 -4.12 19.48
C VAL A 406 -10.16 -4.68 20.78
N ARG A 407 -10.57 -5.96 20.82
CA ARG A 407 -11.40 -6.47 21.92
C ARG A 407 -10.89 -7.81 22.49
N PRO A 408 -10.21 -7.81 23.65
CA PRO A 408 -9.68 -6.66 24.40
C PRO A 408 -8.40 -6.10 23.75
N GLY A 409 -8.10 -4.84 24.08
CA GLY A 409 -6.76 -4.26 23.95
C GLY A 409 -6.64 -3.09 22.98
N ARG A 410 -5.44 -2.53 22.90
CA ARG A 410 -5.09 -1.42 22.02
C ARG A 410 -3.76 -1.70 21.34
N LEU A 411 -3.73 -1.44 20.04
CA LEU A 411 -2.59 -1.59 19.15
C LEU A 411 -2.07 -0.21 18.73
N LYS A 412 -0.78 -0.13 18.41
CA LYS A 412 -0.12 1.07 17.88
C LYS A 412 0.29 0.84 16.42
N PRO A 413 0.60 1.89 15.65
CA PRO A 413 1.14 1.74 14.29
C PRO A 413 2.32 0.77 14.23
N ALA A 414 3.24 0.80 15.19
CA ALA A 414 4.35 -0.15 15.28
C ALA A 414 3.95 -1.62 15.62
N ASP A 415 2.67 -1.92 15.88
CA ASP A 415 2.14 -3.29 15.90
C ASP A 415 1.77 -3.79 14.48
N ILE A 416 1.76 -2.93 13.45
CA ILE A 416 1.42 -3.33 12.08
C ILE A 416 2.49 -4.29 11.56
N PRO A 417 2.10 -5.48 11.07
CA PRO A 417 3.05 -6.51 10.66
C PRO A 417 3.88 -6.09 9.46
N LEU A 418 5.06 -6.70 9.35
CA LEU A 418 5.82 -6.73 8.10
C LEU A 418 5.11 -7.63 7.08
N LEU A 419 5.18 -7.28 5.81
CA LEU A 419 4.58 -8.06 4.73
C LEU A 419 5.61 -8.96 4.04
N ASN A 420 5.26 -10.23 3.84
CA ASN A 420 6.02 -11.15 3.01
C ASN A 420 5.83 -10.83 1.51
N ILE A 421 4.59 -10.53 1.12
CA ILE A 421 4.14 -10.23 -0.25
C ILE A 421 3.35 -8.90 -0.28
N PRO A 422 3.22 -8.22 -1.44
CA PRO A 422 2.48 -6.97 -1.54
C PRO A 422 1.00 -7.18 -1.18
N ALA A 423 0.43 -6.27 -0.39
CA ALA A 423 -0.97 -6.34 0.03
C ALA A 423 -1.78 -5.13 -0.45
N ALA A 424 -3.04 -5.38 -0.78
CA ALA A 424 -4.11 -4.38 -0.75
C ALA A 424 -4.77 -4.42 0.63
N VAL A 425 -5.02 -3.26 1.25
CA VAL A 425 -5.55 -3.17 2.61
C VAL A 425 -6.87 -2.41 2.65
N TYR A 426 -7.91 -3.05 3.16
CA TYR A 426 -9.22 -2.47 3.42
C TYR A 426 -9.39 -2.23 4.93
N PHE A 427 -9.25 -0.98 5.39
CA PHE A 427 -9.09 -0.66 6.81
C PHE A 427 -10.23 0.24 7.33
N VAL A 428 -11.28 -0.38 7.87
CA VAL A 428 -12.45 0.28 8.48
C VAL A 428 -12.06 0.85 9.84
N HIS A 429 -11.75 2.14 9.88
CA HIS A 429 -11.20 2.82 11.06
C HIS A 429 -11.20 4.36 10.89
N SER A 430 -11.42 5.08 11.99
CA SER A 430 -11.40 6.56 12.04
C SER A 430 -9.98 7.13 11.95
N TRP A 431 -9.73 8.09 11.06
CA TRP A 431 -8.40 8.71 10.87
C TRP A 431 -7.27 7.78 10.39
N SER A 432 -7.56 6.54 9.97
CA SER A 432 -6.49 5.59 9.57
C SER A 432 -5.64 6.07 8.39
N ALA A 433 -6.20 6.91 7.51
CA ALA A 433 -5.53 7.53 6.38
C ALA A 433 -5.29 9.05 6.59
N ALA A 434 -5.22 9.52 7.84
CA ALA A 434 -5.04 10.94 8.12
C ALA A 434 -3.71 11.50 7.57
N ASP A 435 -2.60 10.77 7.70
CA ASP A 435 -1.34 11.08 7.04
C ASP A 435 -0.76 9.76 6.53
N VAL A 436 -0.62 9.61 5.21
CA VAL A 436 -0.10 8.39 4.58
C VAL A 436 1.42 8.37 4.43
N SER A 437 2.08 9.51 4.63
CA SER A 437 3.53 9.69 4.53
C SER A 437 4.27 9.52 5.86
N ALA A 438 3.60 9.74 6.99
CA ALA A 438 4.19 9.61 8.32
C ALA A 438 4.13 8.16 8.81
N GLY A 439 5.29 7.50 8.97
CA GLY A 439 5.39 6.14 9.52
C GLY A 439 4.76 5.98 10.91
N SER A 440 4.61 7.07 11.67
CA SER A 440 3.93 7.09 12.97
C SER A 440 2.39 6.99 12.90
N THR A 441 1.80 6.78 11.73
CA THR A 441 0.35 6.54 11.57
C THR A 441 0.02 5.13 11.06
N VAL A 442 -1.24 4.73 11.21
CA VAL A 442 -1.77 3.44 10.71
C VAL A 442 -1.49 3.25 9.20
N ALA A 443 -1.99 4.12 8.31
CA ALA A 443 -1.73 3.98 6.87
C ALA A 443 -0.25 4.16 6.52
N GLY A 444 0.46 5.08 7.17
CA GLY A 444 1.87 5.33 6.90
C GLY A 444 2.76 4.12 7.20
N ARG A 445 2.54 3.43 8.33
CA ARG A 445 3.27 2.18 8.63
C ARG A 445 2.92 1.06 7.66
N TRP A 446 1.64 0.86 7.36
CA TRP A 446 1.21 -0.09 6.32
C TRP A 446 1.92 0.16 4.98
N PHE A 447 2.00 1.42 4.57
CA PHE A 447 2.71 1.83 3.37
C PHE A 447 4.23 1.63 3.46
N ASN A 448 4.85 1.88 4.61
CA ASN A 448 6.26 1.58 4.87
C ASN A 448 6.58 0.08 4.82
N HIS A 449 5.57 -0.78 5.03
CA HIS A 449 5.68 -2.24 5.02
C HIS A 449 5.32 -2.88 3.67
N GLY A 450 5.11 -2.09 2.61
CA GLY A 450 4.96 -2.61 1.23
C GLY A 450 3.52 -2.75 0.73
N VAL A 451 2.54 -2.08 1.36
CA VAL A 451 1.17 -1.98 0.83
C VAL A 451 1.14 -1.20 -0.49
N PHE A 452 0.45 -1.73 -1.50
CA PHE A 452 0.32 -1.09 -2.82
C PHE A 452 -1.04 -0.42 -3.06
N ALA A 453 -2.08 -0.84 -2.32
CA ALA A 453 -3.41 -0.27 -2.37
C ALA A 453 -4.00 -0.19 -0.96
N TYR A 454 -4.67 0.91 -0.62
CA TYR A 454 -5.16 1.16 0.74
C TYR A 454 -6.49 1.91 0.73
N LEU A 455 -7.41 1.52 1.61
CA LEU A 455 -8.60 2.31 1.92
C LEU A 455 -8.64 2.61 3.42
N GLY A 456 -8.85 3.88 3.76
CA GLY A 456 -9.08 4.31 5.13
C GLY A 456 -9.76 5.69 5.17
N SER A 457 -9.83 6.29 6.36
CA SER A 457 -10.49 7.60 6.53
C SER A 457 -9.48 8.71 6.89
N VAL A 458 -9.62 9.89 6.30
CA VAL A 458 -8.74 11.07 6.54
C VAL A 458 -9.15 11.87 7.78
N GLN A 459 -10.36 11.63 8.27
CA GLN A 459 -10.99 12.18 9.49
C GLN A 459 -11.98 11.15 10.04
N GLU A 460 -12.42 11.25 11.29
CA GLU A 460 -13.50 10.43 11.85
C GLU A 460 -14.77 10.41 10.95
N PRO A 461 -15.15 9.24 10.39
CA PRO A 461 -16.38 9.05 9.63
C PRO A 461 -17.47 8.41 10.50
N TYR A 462 -18.73 8.47 10.05
CA TYR A 462 -19.73 7.52 10.52
C TYR A 462 -19.42 6.12 9.97
N LEU A 463 -19.75 5.06 10.72
CA LEU A 463 -19.48 3.68 10.30
C LEU A 463 -20.07 3.34 8.92
N HIS A 464 -21.25 3.87 8.59
CA HIS A 464 -21.93 3.66 7.31
C HIS A 464 -21.27 4.37 6.11
N ALA A 465 -20.18 5.13 6.32
CA ALA A 465 -19.33 5.65 5.24
C ALA A 465 -18.58 4.53 4.50
N PHE A 466 -18.30 3.44 5.22
CA PHE A 466 -17.59 2.28 4.72
C PHE A 466 -18.57 1.26 4.13
N VAL A 467 -18.23 0.67 2.99
CA VAL A 467 -18.92 -0.51 2.44
C VAL A 467 -18.73 -1.69 3.39
N PRO A 468 -19.77 -2.33 3.97
CA PRO A 468 -19.56 -3.38 4.96
C PRO A 468 -18.63 -4.49 4.47
N THR A 469 -17.72 -4.97 5.32
CA THR A 469 -16.61 -5.88 4.95
C THR A 469 -17.06 -7.13 4.15
N PRO A 470 -18.19 -7.79 4.46
CA PRO A 470 -18.73 -8.88 3.62
C PRO A 470 -19.16 -8.42 2.22
N VAL A 471 -19.72 -7.22 2.09
CA VAL A 471 -20.12 -6.62 0.80
C VAL A 471 -18.88 -6.25 -0.01
N MET A 472 -17.86 -5.68 0.62
CA MET A 472 -16.57 -5.38 -0.02
C MET A 472 -15.91 -6.66 -0.57
N ALA A 473 -15.85 -7.72 0.24
CA ALA A 473 -15.35 -9.04 -0.18
C ALA A 473 -16.16 -9.62 -1.36
N ALA A 474 -17.49 -9.55 -1.30
CA ALA A 474 -18.36 -10.02 -2.38
C ALA A 474 -18.22 -9.20 -3.67
N ARG A 475 -17.95 -7.89 -3.59
CA ARG A 475 -17.68 -7.02 -4.75
C ARG A 475 -16.37 -7.38 -5.43
N LEU A 476 -15.27 -7.47 -4.67
CA LEU A 476 -13.97 -7.88 -5.20
C LEU A 476 -14.06 -9.26 -5.88
N ALA A 477 -14.72 -10.23 -5.23
CA ALA A 477 -14.94 -11.56 -5.81
C ALA A 477 -15.80 -11.58 -7.08
N GLN A 478 -16.57 -10.51 -7.34
CA GLN A 478 -17.33 -10.29 -8.58
C GLN A 478 -16.59 -9.39 -9.59
N MET A 479 -15.27 -9.26 -9.44
CA MET A 479 -14.36 -8.46 -10.27
C MET A 479 -14.60 -6.94 -10.22
N PHE A 480 -15.32 -6.41 -9.23
CA PHE A 480 -15.43 -4.96 -9.07
C PHE A 480 -14.02 -4.38 -8.84
N PRO A 481 -13.65 -3.30 -9.53
CA PRO A 481 -12.33 -2.70 -9.41
C PRO A 481 -12.20 -1.94 -8.09
N TRP A 482 -10.98 -1.87 -7.56
CA TRP A 482 -10.66 -1.39 -6.21
C TRP A 482 -11.40 -0.11 -5.79
N ALA A 483 -11.35 0.95 -6.61
CA ALA A 483 -11.98 2.23 -6.29
C ALA A 483 -13.51 2.20 -6.39
N ALA A 484 -14.10 1.25 -7.10
CA ALA A 484 -15.55 1.07 -7.16
C ALA A 484 -16.07 0.13 -6.07
N ALA A 485 -15.34 -0.95 -5.78
CA ALA A 485 -15.68 -1.90 -4.72
C ALA A 485 -15.79 -1.22 -3.35
N THR A 486 -14.88 -0.28 -3.07
CA THR A 486 -14.73 0.43 -1.79
C THR A 486 -15.70 1.60 -1.57
N ARG A 487 -16.52 1.99 -2.55
CA ARG A 487 -17.39 3.16 -2.49
C ARG A 487 -18.85 2.77 -2.33
N ALA A 488 -19.55 3.43 -1.40
CA ALA A 488 -21.01 3.34 -1.31
C ALA A 488 -21.69 4.08 -2.48
N GLU A 489 -22.77 3.50 -2.98
CA GLU A 489 -23.53 4.03 -4.12
C GLU A 489 -24.27 5.31 -3.76
N SER A 490 -24.14 6.34 -4.60
CA SER A 490 -24.83 7.64 -4.44
C SER A 490 -24.67 8.30 -3.07
N ALA A 491 -23.58 7.98 -2.37
CA ALA A 491 -23.22 8.61 -1.12
C ALA A 491 -22.80 10.08 -1.35
N PRO A 492 -22.99 10.98 -0.37
CA PRO A 492 -22.40 12.32 -0.40
C PRO A 492 -20.87 12.27 -0.46
N ILE A 493 -20.19 13.40 -0.53
CA ILE A 493 -18.72 13.42 -0.46
C ILE A 493 -18.29 12.99 0.95
N TRP A 494 -17.39 12.01 1.03
CA TRP A 494 -16.97 11.41 2.28
C TRP A 494 -15.49 11.62 2.60
N LYS A 495 -15.18 11.31 3.87
CA LYS A 495 -13.86 11.34 4.49
C LYS A 495 -13.00 10.11 4.12
N ILE A 496 -13.51 9.21 3.28
CA ILE A 496 -12.85 7.95 2.94
C ILE A 496 -11.88 8.15 1.77
N ALA A 497 -10.59 7.94 1.97
CA ALA A 497 -9.57 8.02 0.92
C ALA A 497 -9.21 6.63 0.38
N CYS A 498 -9.20 6.53 -0.95
CA CYS A 498 -8.76 5.36 -1.71
C CYS A 498 -7.38 5.63 -2.33
N PHE A 499 -6.46 4.68 -2.17
CA PHE A 499 -5.09 4.68 -2.68
C PHE A 499 -4.78 3.38 -3.42
N GLY A 500 -3.82 3.44 -4.33
CA GLY A 500 -3.49 2.38 -5.28
C GLY A 500 -4.13 2.64 -6.65
N ASP A 501 -4.00 1.68 -7.56
CA ASP A 501 -4.65 1.70 -8.87
C ASP A 501 -6.18 1.56 -8.70
N PRO A 502 -7.01 2.50 -9.19
CA PRO A 502 -8.47 2.39 -9.09
C PRO A 502 -9.02 1.17 -9.84
N LEU A 503 -8.29 0.65 -10.84
CA LEU A 503 -8.67 -0.45 -11.73
C LEU A 503 -8.16 -1.83 -11.30
N TRP A 504 -7.49 -1.95 -10.15
CA TRP A 504 -7.06 -3.25 -9.66
C TRP A 504 -8.27 -4.20 -9.44
N THR A 505 -8.22 -5.41 -10.01
CA THR A 505 -9.29 -6.42 -9.89
C THR A 505 -8.77 -7.81 -9.53
N PHE A 506 -9.67 -8.64 -9.01
CA PHE A 506 -9.51 -10.08 -8.82
C PHE A 506 -9.64 -10.89 -10.12
N GLY A 507 -9.80 -10.24 -11.28
CA GLY A 507 -9.94 -10.91 -12.57
C GLY A 507 -8.69 -11.71 -12.99
N PRO A 508 -8.72 -12.43 -14.12
CA PRO A 508 -7.53 -13.08 -14.65
C PRO A 508 -6.36 -12.10 -14.84
N VAL A 509 -5.14 -12.57 -14.57
CA VAL A 509 -3.91 -11.93 -15.05
C VAL A 509 -3.55 -12.46 -16.44
N GLY A 510 -2.71 -11.74 -17.17
CA GLY A 510 -2.20 -12.17 -18.46
C GLY A 510 -1.55 -13.56 -18.41
N LYS A 511 -1.69 -14.34 -19.48
CA LYS A 511 -1.09 -15.68 -19.56
C LYS A 511 0.44 -15.58 -19.50
N ARG A 512 1.08 -16.38 -18.65
CA ARG A 512 2.54 -16.45 -18.59
C ARG A 512 3.16 -17.03 -19.87
N ILE A 513 4.23 -16.37 -20.31
CA ILE A 513 5.22 -16.86 -21.27
C ILE A 513 6.38 -17.42 -20.44
N SER A 514 6.69 -18.70 -20.64
CA SER A 514 7.87 -19.32 -20.02
C SER A 514 9.11 -19.07 -20.88
N ALA A 515 10.30 -19.04 -20.28
CA ALA A 515 11.56 -19.12 -21.02
C ALA A 515 11.62 -20.38 -21.91
N ALA A 516 10.93 -21.47 -21.51
CA ALA A 516 10.79 -22.69 -22.30
C ALA A 516 9.98 -22.51 -23.60
N ASP A 517 9.14 -21.45 -23.71
CA ASP A 517 8.41 -21.12 -24.96
C ASP A 517 9.34 -20.57 -26.05
N GLY A 518 10.64 -20.36 -25.76
CA GLY A 518 11.65 -19.90 -26.72
C GLY A 518 11.46 -18.46 -27.23
N ARG A 519 10.51 -17.70 -26.68
CA ARG A 519 10.25 -16.32 -27.07
C ARG A 519 11.21 -15.37 -26.34
N PRO A 520 12.09 -14.64 -27.05
CA PRO A 520 13.05 -13.75 -26.42
C PRO A 520 12.35 -12.54 -25.80
N MET A 521 12.86 -12.08 -24.66
CA MET A 521 12.52 -10.79 -24.09
C MET A 521 12.80 -9.67 -25.12
N PRO A 522 11.94 -8.65 -25.26
CA PRO A 522 12.16 -7.52 -26.18
C PRO A 522 13.19 -6.50 -25.66
N LEU A 523 14.01 -6.87 -24.66
CA LEU A 523 15.14 -6.09 -24.17
C LEU A 523 16.44 -6.72 -24.67
N LYS A 524 17.35 -5.89 -25.17
CA LYS A 524 18.71 -6.32 -25.52
C LYS A 524 19.53 -6.52 -24.25
N GLU A 525 20.24 -7.63 -24.19
CA GLU A 525 21.31 -7.93 -23.21
C GLU A 525 20.96 -7.70 -21.71
N PRO A 526 19.82 -8.19 -21.20
CA PRO A 526 19.54 -8.15 -19.75
C PRO A 526 20.46 -9.12 -18.99
N THR A 527 21.03 -8.67 -17.87
CA THR A 527 21.95 -9.46 -17.03
C THR A 527 21.17 -10.13 -15.90
N ALA A 528 21.27 -11.45 -15.72
CA ALA A 528 20.61 -12.12 -14.59
C ALA A 528 21.25 -11.74 -13.26
N LEU A 529 20.44 -11.39 -12.24
CA LEU A 529 20.94 -11.09 -10.88
C LEU A 529 21.68 -12.28 -10.24
N ALA A 530 21.48 -13.49 -10.75
CA ALA A 530 22.23 -14.67 -10.36
C ALA A 530 23.73 -14.60 -10.74
N GLU A 531 24.09 -13.91 -11.83
CA GLU A 531 25.49 -13.68 -12.20
C GLU A 531 26.13 -12.58 -11.33
N ASP A 532 25.40 -11.49 -11.06
CA ASP A 532 25.81 -10.46 -10.11
C ASP A 532 26.06 -11.05 -8.70
N LEU A 533 25.21 -11.98 -8.26
CA LEU A 533 25.37 -12.69 -6.99
C LEU A 533 26.63 -13.57 -6.97
N LYS A 534 26.92 -14.31 -8.04
CA LYS A 534 28.17 -15.08 -8.16
C LYS A 534 29.40 -14.17 -8.12
N ALA A 535 29.33 -13.02 -8.80
CA ALA A 535 30.41 -12.04 -8.80
C ALA A 535 30.66 -11.47 -7.39
N ALA A 536 29.60 -11.01 -6.71
CA ALA A 536 29.68 -10.49 -5.34
C ALA A 536 30.26 -11.52 -4.35
N LEU A 537 29.76 -12.78 -4.38
CA LEU A 537 30.28 -13.86 -3.54
C LEU A 537 31.75 -14.18 -3.82
N LYS A 538 32.17 -14.16 -5.09
CA LYS A 538 33.57 -14.38 -5.49
C LYS A 538 34.48 -13.22 -5.08
N GLY A 539 33.97 -11.98 -5.11
CA GLY A 539 34.68 -10.77 -4.67
C GLY A 539 34.75 -10.61 -3.14
N GLY A 540 33.94 -11.35 -2.38
CA GLY A 540 33.80 -11.16 -0.93
C GLY A 540 32.90 -9.99 -0.55
N GLU A 541 32.10 -9.49 -1.48
CA GLU A 541 31.14 -8.39 -1.29
C GLU A 541 29.86 -8.90 -0.62
N PHE A 542 29.97 -9.37 0.62
CA PHE A 542 28.87 -10.09 1.27
C PHE A 542 27.61 -9.24 1.46
N ALA A 543 27.71 -7.93 1.71
CA ALA A 543 26.54 -7.05 1.82
C ALA A 543 25.78 -6.98 0.48
N THR A 544 26.49 -6.83 -0.65
CA THR A 544 25.93 -6.93 -2.00
C THR A 544 25.26 -8.29 -2.22
N ALA A 545 25.92 -9.39 -1.81
CA ALA A 545 25.38 -10.74 -1.95
C ALA A 545 24.09 -10.95 -1.12
N ALA A 546 24.03 -10.47 0.13
CA ALA A 546 22.83 -10.52 0.96
C ALA A 546 21.67 -9.74 0.33
N ARG A 547 21.94 -8.53 -0.16
CA ARG A 547 20.95 -7.70 -0.86
C ARG A 547 20.40 -8.39 -2.12
N LEU A 548 21.26 -9.00 -2.93
CA LEU A 548 20.85 -9.74 -4.14
C LEU A 548 20.04 -11.02 -3.82
N LEU A 549 20.39 -11.72 -2.73
CA LEU A 549 19.58 -12.84 -2.22
C LEU A 549 18.20 -12.38 -1.73
N VAL A 550 18.12 -11.24 -1.01
CA VAL A 550 16.84 -10.62 -0.62
C VAL A 550 16.00 -10.27 -1.84
N MET A 551 16.54 -9.51 -2.80
CA MET A 551 15.83 -9.11 -4.02
C MET A 551 15.32 -10.30 -4.85
N THR A 552 15.98 -11.47 -4.76
CA THR A 552 15.57 -12.70 -5.43
C THR A 552 14.67 -13.61 -4.57
N GLY A 553 14.22 -13.15 -3.39
CA GLY A 553 13.34 -13.89 -2.49
C GLY A 553 14.00 -15.06 -1.76
N ARG A 554 15.33 -15.14 -1.77
CA ARG A 554 16.13 -16.25 -1.22
C ARG A 554 16.48 -16.05 0.24
N ASP A 555 15.48 -15.71 1.06
CA ASP A 555 15.65 -15.29 2.45
C ASP A 555 16.34 -16.36 3.32
N ALA A 556 16.01 -17.65 3.13
CA ALA A 556 16.66 -18.77 3.81
C ALA A 556 18.14 -18.94 3.44
N ASP A 557 18.57 -18.46 2.26
CA ASP A 557 19.95 -18.55 1.80
C ASP A 557 20.80 -17.44 2.42
N VAL A 558 20.19 -16.27 2.71
CA VAL A 558 20.82 -15.21 3.52
C VAL A 558 21.16 -15.74 4.91
N ALA A 559 20.21 -16.41 5.58
CA ALA A 559 20.45 -17.02 6.89
C ALA A 559 21.60 -18.03 6.88
N ARG A 560 21.62 -18.96 5.91
CA ARG A 560 22.72 -19.96 5.79
C ARG A 560 24.07 -19.33 5.47
N LEU A 561 24.08 -18.25 4.66
CA LEU A 561 25.29 -17.46 4.42
C LEU A 561 25.79 -16.80 5.72
N THR A 562 24.89 -16.24 6.53
CA THR A 562 25.23 -15.65 7.84
C THR A 562 25.78 -16.68 8.82
N ASP A 563 25.19 -17.88 8.92
CA ASP A 563 25.68 -18.96 9.81
C ASP A 563 27.14 -19.35 9.49
N SER A 564 27.46 -19.56 8.20
CA SER A 564 28.85 -19.82 7.76
C SER A 564 29.75 -18.61 8.00
N MET A 565 29.32 -17.39 7.67
CA MET A 565 30.14 -16.20 7.91
C MET A 565 30.43 -15.98 9.40
N LEU A 566 29.47 -16.21 10.31
CA LEU A 566 29.69 -16.11 11.75
C LEU A 566 30.70 -17.15 12.28
N SER A 567 30.78 -18.32 11.63
CA SER A 567 31.71 -19.40 11.99
C SER A 567 33.10 -19.19 11.39
N ASP A 568 33.17 -18.92 10.09
CA ASP A 568 34.39 -18.96 9.29
C ASP A 568 35.07 -17.59 9.15
N ARG A 569 34.27 -16.51 9.09
CA ARG A 569 34.71 -15.14 8.76
C ARG A 569 33.91 -14.07 9.51
N PRO A 570 33.86 -14.09 10.86
CA PRO A 570 32.93 -13.24 11.64
C PRO A 570 33.15 -11.74 11.46
N ALA A 571 34.33 -11.30 10.99
CA ALA A 571 34.60 -9.91 10.64
C ALA A 571 33.90 -9.44 9.34
N SER A 572 33.49 -10.36 8.47
CA SER A 572 32.76 -10.05 7.22
C SER A 572 31.26 -9.80 7.44
N VAL A 573 30.72 -10.11 8.63
CA VAL A 573 29.36 -9.74 9.04
C VAL A 573 29.38 -8.29 9.53
N THR A 574 29.42 -7.35 8.58
CA THR A 574 29.47 -5.90 8.80
C THR A 574 28.08 -5.30 9.07
N SER A 575 28.05 -4.04 9.51
CA SER A 575 26.83 -3.23 9.67
C SER A 575 25.94 -3.24 8.41
N ASP A 576 26.51 -2.96 7.23
CA ASP A 576 25.79 -3.00 5.94
C ASP A 576 25.23 -4.39 5.60
N PHE A 577 26.00 -5.45 5.89
CA PHE A 577 25.53 -6.83 5.71
C PHE A 577 24.32 -7.12 6.60
N VAL A 578 24.39 -6.75 7.88
CA VAL A 578 23.31 -6.98 8.84
C VAL A 578 22.08 -6.17 8.48
N ALA A 579 22.23 -4.90 8.08
CA ALA A 579 21.13 -4.06 7.60
C ALA A 579 20.41 -4.69 6.39
N ALA A 580 21.16 -5.25 5.43
CA ALA A 580 20.59 -5.96 4.29
C ALA A 580 19.95 -7.31 4.67
N ALA A 581 20.47 -8.00 5.68
CA ALA A 581 20.09 -9.38 6.01
C ALA A 581 18.96 -9.51 7.05
N LEU A 582 18.80 -8.54 7.95
CA LEU A 582 17.81 -8.58 9.04
C LEU A 582 16.36 -8.89 8.58
N PRO A 583 15.82 -8.29 7.51
CA PRO A 583 14.46 -8.61 7.05
C PRO A 583 14.31 -10.07 6.56
N ALA A 584 15.39 -10.64 6.00
CA ALA A 584 15.42 -12.04 5.59
C ALA A 584 15.41 -12.99 6.79
N PHE A 585 16.14 -12.68 7.87
CA PHE A 585 16.12 -13.49 9.09
C PHE A 585 14.72 -13.58 9.70
N HIS A 586 13.96 -12.48 9.69
CA HIS A 586 12.58 -12.47 10.19
C HIS A 586 11.63 -13.29 9.30
N ARG A 587 11.77 -13.24 7.98
CA ARG A 587 11.05 -14.13 7.05
C ARG A 587 11.47 -15.61 7.19
N ALA A 588 12.72 -15.88 7.53
CA ALA A 588 13.26 -17.22 7.73
C ALA A 588 13.06 -17.77 9.17
N ASP A 589 12.31 -17.07 10.03
CA ASP A 589 12.05 -17.45 11.43
C ASP A 589 13.33 -17.56 12.30
N ARG A 590 14.40 -16.84 11.92
CA ARG A 590 15.72 -16.83 12.59
C ARG A 590 15.87 -15.67 13.58
N MET A 591 15.03 -15.66 14.61
CA MET A 591 15.12 -14.70 15.72
C MET A 591 16.50 -14.73 16.41
N ASP A 592 17.14 -15.90 16.44
CA ASP A 592 18.50 -16.09 16.95
C ASP A 592 19.52 -15.23 16.17
N LEU A 593 19.47 -15.21 14.83
CA LEU A 593 20.34 -14.38 14.00
C LEU A 593 20.04 -12.89 14.17
N ILE A 594 18.77 -12.51 14.32
CA ILE A 594 18.38 -11.11 14.61
C ILE A 594 19.06 -10.66 15.90
N ILE A 595 18.85 -11.37 17.02
CA ILE A 595 19.45 -11.02 18.31
C ILE A 595 20.99 -11.11 18.24
N GLN A 596 21.54 -12.08 17.52
CA GLN A 596 22.99 -12.29 17.45
C GLN A 596 23.72 -11.19 16.67
N THR A 597 23.11 -10.65 15.62
CA THR A 597 23.78 -9.76 14.67
C THR A 597 23.39 -8.29 14.80
N TYR A 598 22.20 -7.96 15.33
CA TYR A 598 21.71 -6.58 15.38
C TYR A 598 22.62 -5.63 16.19
N GLU A 599 23.36 -6.13 17.19
CA GLU A 599 24.39 -5.36 17.92
C GLU A 599 25.58 -4.91 17.07
N ARG A 600 25.68 -5.39 15.81
CA ARG A 600 26.70 -4.99 14.82
C ARG A 600 26.24 -3.86 13.89
N LEU A 601 24.99 -3.40 14.02
CA LEU A 601 24.52 -2.20 13.31
C LEU A 601 25.18 -0.97 13.91
N ASP A 602 25.69 -0.09 13.04
CA ASP A 602 26.10 1.26 13.45
C ASP A 602 24.86 2.11 13.80
N ASN A 603 25.09 3.22 14.51
CA ASN A 603 24.03 4.11 15.00
C ASN A 603 23.03 4.57 13.91
N GLN A 604 23.49 4.76 12.66
CA GLN A 604 22.62 5.19 11.56
C GLN A 604 21.65 4.07 11.13
N PRO A 605 22.09 2.88 10.68
CA PRO A 605 21.18 1.74 10.45
C PRO A 605 20.32 1.37 11.66
N ALA A 606 20.87 1.37 12.88
CA ALA A 606 20.11 1.05 14.09
C ALA A 606 18.98 2.07 14.39
N SER A 607 19.09 3.29 13.86
CA SER A 607 18.05 4.31 13.96
C SER A 607 16.93 4.18 12.91
N ASP A 608 17.10 3.35 11.88
CA ASP A 608 16.06 3.14 10.86
C ASP A 608 14.79 2.54 11.50
N GLU A 609 13.63 3.04 11.06
CA GLU A 609 12.32 2.62 11.56
C GLU A 609 12.03 1.15 11.24
N TYR A 610 12.39 0.68 10.04
CA TYR A 610 12.13 -0.68 9.56
C TYR A 610 12.92 -1.71 10.36
N LEU A 611 14.21 -1.46 10.57
CA LEU A 611 15.07 -2.40 11.27
C LEU A 611 14.66 -2.54 12.74
N ARG A 612 14.23 -1.45 13.37
CA ARG A 612 13.63 -1.50 14.72
C ARG A 612 12.32 -2.27 14.72
N ASP A 613 11.45 -2.14 13.72
CA ASP A 613 10.24 -2.96 13.60
C ASP A 613 10.56 -4.44 13.36
N VAL A 614 11.54 -4.79 12.51
CA VAL A 614 12.03 -6.17 12.32
C VAL A 614 12.45 -6.78 13.66
N LEU A 615 13.24 -6.05 14.45
CA LEU A 615 13.68 -6.50 15.78
C LEU A 615 12.49 -6.70 16.73
N TRP A 616 11.63 -5.70 16.87
CA TRP A 616 10.54 -5.76 17.85
C TRP A 616 9.44 -6.75 17.49
N LEU A 617 9.05 -6.83 16.21
CA LEU A 617 8.01 -7.77 15.78
C LEU A 617 8.50 -9.22 15.94
N ALA A 618 9.75 -9.53 15.56
CA ALA A 618 10.33 -10.85 15.79
C ALA A 618 10.41 -11.22 17.28
N CYS A 619 10.64 -10.24 18.17
CA CYS A 619 11.00 -10.50 19.56
C CYS A 619 9.88 -10.25 20.60
N GLN A 620 8.75 -9.65 20.22
CA GLN A 620 7.76 -9.16 21.21
C GLN A 620 7.14 -10.25 22.08
N ASP A 621 6.90 -11.44 21.52
CA ASP A 621 6.36 -12.58 22.29
C ASP A 621 7.48 -13.19 23.17
N ALA A 622 8.71 -13.28 22.65
CA ALA A 622 9.86 -13.78 23.40
C ALA A 622 10.21 -12.93 24.63
N ILE A 623 10.19 -11.58 24.55
CA ILE A 623 10.43 -10.74 25.74
C ILE A 623 9.30 -10.83 26.78
N ALA A 624 8.06 -11.11 26.34
CA ALA A 624 6.92 -11.26 27.22
C ALA A 624 6.91 -12.62 27.95
N ASP A 625 7.13 -13.71 27.21
CA ASP A 625 6.95 -15.08 27.70
C ASP A 625 8.29 -15.70 28.20
N GLU A 626 9.40 -15.54 27.47
CA GLU A 626 10.72 -16.17 27.73
C GLU A 626 11.91 -15.17 27.67
N PRO A 627 11.94 -14.11 28.51
CA PRO A 627 12.97 -13.09 28.45
C PRO A 627 14.37 -13.64 28.78
N THR A 628 15.39 -13.18 28.05
CA THR A 628 16.81 -13.41 28.35
C THR A 628 17.54 -12.08 28.60
N PRO A 629 18.65 -12.04 29.36
CA PRO A 629 19.37 -10.80 29.62
C PRO A 629 19.79 -10.04 28.35
N ARG A 630 20.31 -10.75 27.34
CA ARG A 630 20.69 -10.15 26.04
C ARG A 630 19.50 -9.60 25.27
N LEU A 631 18.37 -10.32 25.27
CA LEU A 631 17.14 -9.86 24.63
C LEU A 631 16.59 -8.59 25.28
N VAL A 632 16.63 -8.53 26.61
CA VAL A 632 16.20 -7.36 27.38
C VAL A 632 17.14 -6.18 27.18
N GLU A 633 18.45 -6.42 27.11
CA GLU A 633 19.46 -5.40 26.83
C GLU A 633 19.26 -4.79 25.44
N ILE A 634 19.19 -5.61 24.37
CA ILE A 634 19.09 -5.13 23.00
C ILE A 634 17.77 -4.38 22.73
N LEU A 635 16.63 -4.88 23.24
CA LEU A 635 15.35 -4.19 23.10
C LEU A 635 15.33 -2.88 23.91
N SER A 636 15.94 -2.84 25.10
CA SER A 636 16.01 -1.62 25.91
C SER A 636 16.84 -0.48 25.27
N ARG A 637 17.75 -0.81 24.34
CA ARG A 637 18.49 0.17 23.53
C ARG A 637 17.73 0.65 22.28
N ASN A 638 16.70 -0.09 21.86
CA ASN A 638 16.03 0.06 20.56
C ASN A 638 14.53 0.37 20.68
N ILE A 639 14.08 0.93 21.81
CA ILE A 639 12.70 1.37 22.06
C ILE A 639 12.15 2.16 20.86
N ARG A 640 10.96 1.80 20.35
CA ARG A 640 10.32 2.52 19.25
C ARG A 640 9.63 3.76 19.80
N ILE A 641 9.79 4.90 19.13
CA ILE A 641 9.33 6.20 19.64
C ILE A 641 7.79 6.24 19.67
N GLU A 642 7.17 5.62 18.68
CA GLU A 642 5.73 5.57 18.42
C GLU A 642 4.98 4.60 19.36
N ASN A 643 5.72 3.70 20.02
CA ASN A 643 5.20 2.71 20.96
C ASN A 643 5.95 2.72 22.30
N ARG A 644 6.61 3.86 22.61
CA ARG A 644 7.57 4.00 23.71
C ARG A 644 7.04 3.47 25.04
N ASP A 645 5.85 3.90 25.45
CA ASP A 645 5.24 3.55 26.73
C ASP A 645 5.08 2.03 26.90
N ARG A 646 4.70 1.32 25.83
CA ARG A 646 4.54 -0.14 25.84
C ARG A 646 5.89 -0.85 25.80
N ASP A 647 6.79 -0.43 24.91
CA ASP A 647 8.12 -1.03 24.76
C ASP A 647 8.92 -0.92 26.08
N GLU A 648 8.86 0.24 26.77
CA GLU A 648 9.47 0.44 28.10
C GLU A 648 8.80 -0.42 29.18
N VAL A 649 7.46 -0.58 29.17
CA VAL A 649 6.74 -1.44 30.11
C VAL A 649 7.11 -2.92 29.94
N LEU A 650 7.22 -3.42 28.70
CA LEU A 650 7.66 -4.79 28.41
C LEU A 650 9.08 -5.04 28.91
N VAL A 651 10.02 -4.13 28.61
CA VAL A 651 11.40 -4.19 29.09
C VAL A 651 11.46 -4.18 30.62
N LYS A 652 10.68 -3.33 31.29
CA LYS A 652 10.65 -3.25 32.76
C LYS A 652 10.07 -4.53 33.39
N ALA A 653 9.03 -5.11 32.82
CA ALA A 653 8.45 -6.37 33.27
C ALA A 653 9.45 -7.54 33.10
N ALA A 654 10.14 -7.60 31.97
CA ALA A 654 11.16 -8.61 31.69
C ALA A 654 12.37 -8.50 32.62
N ARG A 655 12.89 -7.29 32.89
CA ARG A 655 13.94 -7.06 33.91
C ARG A 655 13.51 -7.55 35.29
N THR A 656 12.27 -7.21 35.69
CA THR A 656 11.70 -7.65 36.97
C THR A 656 11.62 -9.18 37.07
N ARG A 657 11.25 -9.88 36.00
CA ARG A 657 11.24 -11.35 35.93
C ARG A 657 12.64 -11.98 36.03
N LEU A 658 13.67 -11.29 35.55
CA LEU A 658 15.06 -11.75 35.55
C LEU A 658 15.87 -11.33 36.79
N GLY A 659 15.35 -10.43 37.63
CA GLY A 659 16.09 -9.86 38.76
C GLY A 659 17.19 -8.88 38.34
N MET A 660 16.99 -8.18 37.21
CA MET A 660 17.91 -7.19 36.61
C MET A 660 17.55 -5.73 36.94
#